data_AF-A0A8B8DCL3-F1
#
_entry.id   AF-A0A8B8DCL3-F1
#
_cell.length_a   1.000
_cell.length_b   1.000
_cell.length_c   1.000
_cell.angle_alpha   90.00
_cell.angle_beta   90.00
_cell.angle_gamma   90.00
#
_symmetry.space_group_name_H-M   'P 1'
#
loop_
_entity.id
_entity.type
_entity.pdbx_description
1 polymer ?
#
loop_
_entity_poly.entity_id
_entity_poly.type
_entity_poly.pdbx_seq_one_letter_code
_entity_poly.pdbx_strand_id
1 'polypeptide(L)'
;MTAQYHSQTMLTMAGKVILLAVCFIVTKSIDCLPSHPPGSRAVTPTPTEPYPQYSQLDADGNVHLYWKFNSTHITFEAHVKTRGYVGLGLSHNGNMYPADIVIGWVKHGHTFFKDRHSSGHFEPAVDSSQDWILLHGEENDFGTVLKTVRKLDTCDDDDVKITNDTIKVIFSYNDQEPQHQGESLLYHGTHRGAKNVMLLSEPVKVALPADITTRDLLNKRFLVPDVDTYYLCRVFDVSDLGKKHHLIKYEPVIQKGHEGLVHHMLLHKCSGVDRKFVGVDFDCYHSHNDQLRACSSTIVSWAVGGGEFYYPPEAGLPLGEVGDNDLLILETHYNNPGIRNDFVDNSGVRLHLTPTLRQYDAGILYSGVGVQDLQIIPPFEKEFESSGFCTAECLNKGLAAFPDGVNIIAVLLHGHLLTRKIRTRLIRNGTELEPLAVDDNYDFNFQDFRTFPKPRKLMSGDSLIVQCSYDSSKQTNVTYGGLATTDEMCLSFMIYYPRMPLEMCESIPMYNMVPRAESSSGRAVAAQFDFTSQSVRNHFKMLTSTTNHWAQCIGDNKYSHQVLPMLVPKVPYVEPPSTCSKTSSQPLTTPSPKSHPCQSPTPSEDFDFKEKLDSEGKYVLFWNNNKTHITFEIHVETKGYIGFGLSPNGKMYPADVIVGWVKDGVPHFKDRHTTGHSQPLVDASQDWHLLYAREDHCRTVMKVVRKLDTCDDQDYKITDDTVKIIYSYHPHDPVSDDVIPYHGAHRGIRSLLLLSKISPPTLETDAVTIDILNNHYHVPAADTTYSCRIFDLSYLQKKHHLVKFEVVVEKGHDVLVHHMVLYKCPGLSRDLINSPNYICHEDKSKEPCSKIVALWAVGGEAFYFPEEAGFPVAEPGDTELYIMETHYNNPERRADFVDNSGFRLTVTPTLRAHDAAIISVQSAVDKSQVIPPHQPNFVTTAYCNQSTLQQYLQEFPNGVKVIGVQQHAHLLGKAIKTRLIRGGVEQKPLADDRYYDFNYQDFRRANRTLKAGDSIIVECTYDSTGRDNITYGGFSTHEEMCISFIFYYPRSRLLNCQTKPVYDRFHTEPKTHWWSYLSPLNGTFDALDWTKPSVVQKLKDSLQHDSFFYIYGHDSAQYNYTFGYPKDMLPTVPYTEPTNANCVV
;
A
#
# COMPACT_ATOMS: atom_id res chain seq x y z
N MET A 1 23.31 -17.00 71.77
CA MET A 1 23.40 -18.46 72.01
C MET A 1 23.97 -19.05 70.72
N THR A 2 25.25 -19.43 70.61
CA THR A 2 25.90 -20.67 71.14
C THR A 2 25.12 -21.93 70.76
N ALA A 3 25.68 -22.98 70.14
CA ALA A 3 27.09 -23.39 70.01
C ALA A 3 27.34 -24.15 68.65
N GLN A 4 28.50 -24.05 67.97
CA GLN A 4 29.72 -24.93 68.03
C GLN A 4 29.55 -26.35 67.42
N TYR A 5 30.55 -27.02 66.78
CA TYR A 5 31.97 -26.75 66.46
C TYR A 5 32.57 -27.78 65.46
N HIS A 6 33.63 -27.39 64.71
CA HIS A 6 34.85 -28.18 64.31
C HIS A 6 34.74 -29.49 63.49
N SER A 7 35.79 -30.03 62.82
CA SER A 7 37.09 -29.53 62.24
C SER A 7 37.88 -30.73 61.63
N GLN A 8 38.93 -30.48 60.81
CA GLN A 8 40.14 -31.35 60.63
C GLN A 8 40.00 -32.73 59.90
N THR A 9 40.99 -33.36 59.24
CA THR A 9 42.29 -32.99 58.57
C THR A 9 42.83 -34.17 57.70
N MET A 10 43.65 -33.90 56.65
CA MET A 10 44.91 -34.60 56.20
C MET A 10 45.02 -36.17 56.09
N LEU A 11 45.90 -36.83 55.30
CA LEU A 11 46.82 -36.52 54.17
C LEU A 11 47.44 -37.86 53.60
N THR A 12 47.93 -37.85 52.34
CA THR A 12 49.11 -38.61 51.77
C THR A 12 49.17 -40.14 51.48
N MET A 13 49.69 -40.42 50.25
CA MET A 13 50.67 -41.47 49.82
C MET A 13 50.31 -42.97 49.88
N ALA A 14 50.94 -43.90 49.14
CA ALA A 14 51.60 -43.95 47.80
C ALA A 14 52.06 -45.43 47.53
N GLY A 15 52.09 -45.93 46.28
CA GLY A 15 52.75 -47.22 45.98
C GLY A 15 52.39 -47.87 44.63
N LYS A 16 53.41 -48.27 43.83
CA LYS A 16 53.30 -49.07 42.59
C LYS A 16 53.68 -50.54 42.85
N VAL A 17 53.30 -51.50 41.98
CA VAL A 17 54.20 -52.46 41.28
C VAL A 17 53.46 -53.58 40.48
N ILE A 18 53.70 -53.60 39.17
CA ILE A 18 53.90 -54.73 38.19
C ILE A 18 52.79 -55.77 37.87
N LEU A 19 52.67 -56.04 36.55
CA LEU A 19 51.85 -57.06 35.86
C LEU A 19 52.44 -58.48 35.91
N LEU A 20 51.58 -59.51 35.74
CA LEU A 20 51.76 -60.55 34.71
C LEU A 20 50.42 -61.24 34.38
N ALA A 21 50.30 -61.81 33.18
CA ALA A 21 49.03 -62.17 32.54
C ALA A 21 48.85 -63.68 32.29
N VAL A 22 47.59 -64.11 32.21
CA VAL A 22 47.16 -65.34 31.50
C VAL A 22 45.86 -64.99 30.74
N CYS A 23 45.73 -65.46 29.50
CA CYS A 23 44.60 -65.14 28.62
C CYS A 23 43.94 -66.43 28.10
N PHE A 24 42.61 -66.47 28.07
CA PHE A 24 41.81 -67.51 27.40
C PHE A 24 40.55 -66.86 26.77
N ILE A 25 40.58 -66.67 25.44
CA ILE A 25 39.61 -67.16 24.44
C ILE A 25 38.20 -67.47 25.00
N VAL A 26 37.04 -66.96 24.52
CA VAL A 26 36.62 -66.17 23.34
C VAL A 26 35.19 -65.65 23.66
N THR A 27 34.77 -64.39 23.42
CA THR A 27 34.31 -63.80 22.13
C THR A 27 34.22 -62.26 22.20
N LYS A 28 34.40 -61.58 21.05
CA LYS A 28 33.99 -60.19 20.73
C LYS A 28 34.62 -59.03 21.52
N SER A 29 35.82 -58.68 21.07
CA SER A 29 36.28 -57.30 20.79
C SER A 29 35.75 -56.16 21.67
N ILE A 30 36.48 -55.88 22.76
CA ILE A 30 36.53 -54.56 23.38
C ILE A 30 37.98 -54.10 23.26
N ASP A 31 38.25 -53.21 22.31
CA ASP A 31 39.56 -52.54 22.19
C ASP A 31 39.62 -51.34 23.15
N CYS A 32 40.57 -51.37 24.07
CA CYS A 32 40.97 -50.17 24.82
C CYS A 32 42.06 -49.43 24.05
N LEU A 33 41.83 -48.15 23.75
CA LEU A 33 42.85 -47.19 23.33
C LEU A 33 43.08 -46.13 24.43
N PRO A 34 44.25 -45.45 24.44
CA PRO A 34 44.92 -45.13 25.70
C PRO A 34 44.54 -43.80 26.35
N SER A 35 44.91 -43.68 27.63
CA SER A 35 44.82 -42.47 28.44
C SER A 35 45.69 -41.33 27.89
N HIS A 36 45.05 -40.25 27.45
CA HIS A 36 45.63 -38.91 27.46
C HIS A 36 45.28 -38.17 28.77
N PRO A 37 46.06 -37.16 29.20
CA PRO A 37 45.76 -36.40 30.41
C PRO A 37 44.46 -35.58 30.24
N PRO A 38 43.81 -35.16 31.34
CA PRO A 38 42.64 -34.29 31.30
C PRO A 38 43.04 -32.83 30.97
N GLY A 39 43.58 -32.63 29.77
CA GLY A 39 43.37 -31.36 29.08
C GLY A 39 41.90 -31.28 28.73
N SER A 40 41.24 -30.16 29.04
CA SER A 40 39.84 -29.94 28.69
C SER A 40 39.70 -30.01 27.16
N ARG A 41 39.20 -31.14 26.64
CA ARG A 41 38.61 -31.16 25.31
C ARG A 41 37.49 -30.14 25.33
N ALA A 42 37.63 -29.07 24.56
CA ALA A 42 36.52 -28.19 24.27
C ALA A 42 35.46 -29.06 23.57
N VAL A 43 34.39 -29.39 24.28
CA VAL A 43 33.26 -30.14 23.72
C VAL A 43 32.65 -29.21 22.67
N THR A 44 32.73 -29.60 21.40
CA THR A 44 32.09 -28.85 20.32
C THR A 44 30.62 -29.28 20.26
N PRO A 45 29.66 -28.35 20.26
CA PRO A 45 28.25 -28.71 20.11
C PRO A 45 28.05 -29.41 18.77
N THR A 46 27.34 -30.53 18.81
CA THR A 46 27.03 -31.34 17.62
C THR A 46 25.51 -31.38 17.49
N PRO A 47 24.92 -30.87 16.39
CA PRO A 47 23.48 -30.81 16.27
C PRO A 47 22.86 -32.21 16.13
N THR A 48 21.60 -32.35 16.56
CA THR A 48 20.88 -33.64 16.56
C THR A 48 20.64 -34.21 15.15
N GLU A 49 20.73 -33.36 14.13
CA GLU A 49 20.63 -33.72 12.72
C GLU A 49 21.46 -32.73 11.85
N PRO A 50 21.68 -33.01 10.55
CA PRO A 50 22.33 -32.05 9.66
C PRO A 50 21.49 -30.79 9.44
N TYR A 51 22.10 -29.63 9.64
CA TYR A 51 21.52 -28.32 9.34
C TYR A 51 22.35 -27.60 8.26
N PRO A 52 21.70 -26.92 7.29
CA PRO A 52 22.39 -26.12 6.27
C PRO A 52 22.94 -24.81 6.84
N GLN A 53 22.28 -24.23 7.85
CA GLN A 53 22.66 -22.95 8.45
C GLN A 53 23.15 -23.09 9.89
N TYR A 54 24.12 -22.24 10.23
CA TYR A 54 24.79 -22.21 11.54
C TYR A 54 25.31 -20.81 11.86
N SER A 55 25.19 -20.41 13.13
CA SER A 55 25.82 -19.20 13.67
C SER A 55 26.17 -19.35 15.15
N GLN A 56 27.40 -19.02 15.51
CA GLN A 56 27.79 -18.78 16.91
C GLN A 56 27.29 -17.39 17.31
N LEU A 57 26.45 -17.28 18.34
CA LEU A 57 25.78 -16.02 18.70
C LEU A 57 26.60 -15.13 19.64
N ASP A 58 27.46 -15.71 20.49
CA ASP A 58 28.35 -14.98 21.41
C ASP A 58 29.83 -15.06 20.99
N ALA A 59 30.66 -14.13 21.46
CA ALA A 59 32.09 -14.14 21.13
C ALA A 59 32.86 -15.30 21.79
N ASP A 60 32.36 -15.79 22.93
CA ASP A 60 33.03 -16.79 23.78
C ASP A 60 32.71 -18.25 23.40
N GLY A 61 31.74 -18.49 22.50
CA GLY A 61 31.37 -19.83 22.05
C GLY A 61 30.58 -20.62 23.09
N ASN A 62 29.70 -19.96 23.82
CA ASN A 62 28.75 -20.60 24.74
C ASN A 62 27.37 -20.77 24.10
N VAL A 63 27.05 -20.06 23.01
CA VAL A 63 25.72 -20.04 22.38
C VAL A 63 25.84 -20.30 20.88
N HIS A 64 25.31 -21.44 20.43
CA HIS A 64 25.34 -21.86 19.04
C HIS A 64 23.93 -22.10 18.53
N LEU A 65 23.60 -21.55 17.36
CA LEU A 65 22.31 -21.71 16.70
C LEU A 65 22.49 -22.43 15.37
N TYR A 66 21.72 -23.50 15.17
CA TYR A 66 21.57 -24.19 13.90
C TYR A 66 20.14 -23.99 13.40
N TRP A 67 19.93 -23.82 12.10
CA TRP A 67 18.57 -23.73 11.56
C TRP A 67 18.41 -24.24 10.13
N LYS A 68 17.16 -24.60 9.81
CA LYS A 68 16.66 -24.97 8.48
C LYS A 68 15.24 -24.46 8.35
N PHE A 69 14.78 -24.19 7.14
CA PHE A 69 13.43 -23.69 6.89
C PHE A 69 12.82 -24.33 5.64
N ASN A 70 11.54 -24.06 5.44
CA ASN A 70 10.81 -24.30 4.21
C ASN A 70 9.89 -23.09 3.94
N SER A 71 8.99 -23.16 2.96
CA SER A 71 8.09 -22.06 2.59
C SER A 71 7.06 -21.63 3.65
N THR A 72 7.01 -22.27 4.81
CA THR A 72 6.01 -22.00 5.86
C THR A 72 6.56 -22.01 7.29
N HIS A 73 7.65 -22.75 7.56
CA HIS A 73 8.20 -22.92 8.90
C HIS A 73 9.73 -22.84 8.91
N ILE A 74 10.27 -22.40 10.05
CA ILE A 74 11.68 -22.49 10.42
C ILE A 74 11.84 -23.44 11.62
N THR A 75 12.92 -24.23 11.62
CA THR A 75 13.33 -25.08 12.74
C THR A 75 14.65 -24.57 13.27
N PHE A 76 14.70 -24.22 14.55
CA PHE A 76 15.91 -23.84 15.27
C PHE A 76 16.41 -24.98 16.15
N GLU A 77 17.72 -25.03 16.37
CA GLU A 77 18.33 -25.82 17.43
C GLU A 77 19.41 -24.98 18.10
N ALA A 78 19.16 -24.59 19.34
CA ALA A 78 20.08 -23.80 20.16
C ALA A 78 20.82 -24.73 21.11
N HIS A 79 22.15 -24.71 21.05
CA HIS A 79 23.06 -25.35 21.99
C HIS A 79 23.64 -24.27 22.88
N VAL A 80 23.36 -24.33 24.17
CA VAL A 80 23.80 -23.31 25.14
C VAL A 80 24.53 -23.97 26.29
N LYS A 81 25.72 -23.47 26.58
CA LYS A 81 26.63 -23.98 27.61
C LYS A 81 26.21 -23.53 29.01
N THR A 82 25.03 -24.00 29.41
CA THR A 82 24.41 -23.81 30.72
C THR A 82 23.82 -25.15 31.20
N ARG A 83 23.46 -25.20 32.48
CA ARG A 83 22.57 -26.22 33.08
C ARG A 83 21.23 -25.65 33.56
N GLY A 84 21.08 -24.31 33.53
CA GLY A 84 19.82 -23.64 33.84
C GLY A 84 19.01 -23.31 32.59
N TYR A 85 18.28 -22.20 32.65
CA TYR A 85 17.42 -21.80 31.53
C TYR A 85 18.15 -21.11 30.39
N VAL A 86 17.56 -21.26 29.21
CA VAL A 86 17.91 -20.63 27.95
C VAL A 86 16.72 -19.82 27.48
N GLY A 87 16.95 -18.55 27.14
CA GLY A 87 16.06 -17.74 26.34
C GLY A 87 16.64 -17.50 24.95
N LEU A 88 15.84 -17.69 23.91
CA LEU A 88 16.17 -17.41 22.50
C LEU A 88 15.04 -16.56 21.94
N GLY A 89 15.33 -15.59 21.08
CA GLY A 89 14.27 -14.74 20.52
C GLY A 89 14.65 -14.01 19.25
N LEU A 90 13.66 -13.35 18.66
CA LEU A 90 13.76 -12.57 17.43
C LEU A 90 13.43 -11.11 17.72
N SER A 91 14.25 -10.18 17.22
CA SER A 91 14.04 -8.74 17.39
C SER A 91 14.59 -7.96 16.20
N HIS A 92 13.90 -6.91 15.78
CA HIS A 92 14.40 -5.97 14.78
C HIS A 92 15.49 -5.03 15.36
N ASN A 93 15.41 -4.71 16.65
CA ASN A 93 16.34 -3.78 17.30
C ASN A 93 17.48 -4.47 18.08
N GLY A 94 17.37 -5.77 18.35
CA GLY A 94 18.36 -6.57 19.11
C GLY A 94 18.31 -6.36 20.62
N ASN A 95 17.37 -5.56 21.11
CA ASN A 95 17.06 -5.45 22.53
C ASN A 95 16.02 -6.51 22.91
N MET A 96 15.86 -6.69 24.21
CA MET A 96 14.82 -7.53 24.79
C MET A 96 13.40 -7.04 24.51
N TYR A 97 13.17 -5.80 24.04
CA TYR A 97 11.84 -5.26 23.74
C TYR A 97 11.83 -4.30 22.53
N PRO A 98 10.85 -4.40 21.62
CA PRO A 98 10.02 -5.58 21.39
C PRO A 98 10.85 -6.74 20.82
N ALA A 99 10.45 -7.94 21.20
CA ALA A 99 11.04 -9.21 20.82
C ALA A 99 10.05 -10.35 21.14
N ASP A 100 9.98 -11.27 20.18
CA ASP A 100 9.40 -12.61 20.27
C ASP A 100 10.46 -13.51 20.95
N ILE A 101 10.10 -14.27 22.00
CA ILE A 101 11.05 -14.95 22.90
C ILE A 101 10.55 -16.33 23.35
N VAL A 102 11.28 -17.37 23.02
CA VAL A 102 11.10 -18.70 23.62
C VAL A 102 12.03 -18.90 24.82
N ILE A 103 11.51 -19.46 25.92
CA ILE A 103 12.31 -19.80 27.12
C ILE A 103 12.12 -21.26 27.51
N GLY A 104 13.21 -21.98 27.75
CA GLY A 104 13.18 -23.36 28.23
C GLY A 104 14.41 -23.80 29.02
N TRP A 105 14.25 -24.93 29.73
CA TRP A 105 15.30 -25.61 30.48
C TRP A 105 14.98 -27.10 30.58
N VAL A 106 15.91 -27.91 31.06
CA VAL A 106 15.69 -29.34 31.33
C VAL A 106 15.96 -29.59 32.81
N LYS A 107 15.14 -30.43 33.44
CA LYS A 107 15.28 -30.78 34.85
C LYS A 107 14.88 -32.22 35.08
N HIS A 108 15.78 -33.02 35.65
CA HIS A 108 15.60 -34.47 35.83
C HIS A 108 15.19 -35.21 34.54
N GLY A 109 15.66 -34.77 33.38
CA GLY A 109 15.30 -35.34 32.07
C GLY A 109 13.93 -34.91 31.52
N HIS A 110 13.23 -33.96 32.18
CA HIS A 110 12.00 -33.35 31.66
C HIS A 110 12.28 -31.93 31.17
N THR A 111 11.89 -31.62 29.93
CA THR A 111 11.98 -30.27 29.38
C THR A 111 10.82 -29.40 29.87
N PHE A 112 11.14 -28.18 30.29
CA PHE A 112 10.21 -27.10 30.56
C PHE A 112 10.39 -26.05 29.48
N PHE A 113 9.29 -25.56 28.92
CA PHE A 113 9.32 -24.72 27.73
C PHE A 113 8.08 -23.83 27.69
N LYS A 114 8.27 -22.55 27.38
CA LYS A 114 7.20 -21.59 27.12
C LYS A 114 7.58 -20.61 26.04
N ASP A 115 6.61 -20.40 25.16
CA ASP A 115 6.60 -19.26 24.26
C ASP A 115 6.17 -18.00 25.03
N ARG A 116 6.84 -16.88 24.74
CA ARG A 116 6.78 -15.64 25.50
C ARG A 116 6.99 -14.43 24.59
N HIS A 117 6.38 -13.33 24.95
CA HIS A 117 6.65 -12.03 24.33
C HIS A 117 7.14 -11.01 25.36
N SER A 118 7.88 -10.02 24.86
CA SER A 118 8.32 -8.90 25.67
C SER A 118 7.35 -7.73 25.56
N SER A 119 6.99 -7.16 26.72
CA SER A 119 6.26 -5.89 26.83
C SER A 119 7.10 -4.77 27.45
N GLY A 120 8.35 -5.06 27.83
CA GLY A 120 9.33 -4.12 28.37
C GLY A 120 10.63 -4.81 28.80
N HIS A 121 11.50 -4.10 29.51
CA HIS A 121 12.80 -4.61 29.99
C HIS A 121 12.70 -5.32 31.36
N PHE A 122 11.76 -6.25 31.47
CA PHE A 122 11.51 -7.12 32.63
C PHE A 122 11.22 -8.54 32.15
N GLU A 123 10.95 -9.49 33.05
CA GLU A 123 10.67 -10.88 32.67
C GLU A 123 9.60 -10.97 31.56
N PRO A 124 9.86 -11.66 30.42
CA PRO A 124 8.89 -11.75 29.33
C PRO A 124 7.59 -12.40 29.80
N ALA A 125 6.45 -11.89 29.37
CA ALA A 125 5.16 -12.49 29.69
C ALA A 125 4.98 -13.78 28.89
N VAL A 126 4.31 -14.79 29.46
CA VAL A 126 3.90 -15.97 28.68
C VAL A 126 2.93 -15.49 27.61
N ASP A 127 3.20 -15.87 26.36
CA ASP A 127 2.40 -15.43 25.23
C ASP A 127 0.98 -16.05 25.30
N SER A 128 -0.01 -15.32 24.77
CA SER A 128 -1.40 -15.77 24.69
C SER A 128 -1.59 -16.79 23.57
N SER A 129 -0.82 -16.69 22.49
CA SER A 129 -0.57 -17.79 21.56
C SER A 129 0.65 -18.61 22.02
N GLN A 130 0.93 -19.72 21.36
CA GLN A 130 2.15 -20.51 21.56
C GLN A 130 2.58 -21.04 20.17
N ASP A 131 3.22 -20.17 19.39
CA ASP A 131 3.63 -20.42 18.00
C ASP A 131 5.04 -21.02 17.90
N TRP A 132 5.88 -20.87 18.93
CA TRP A 132 7.06 -21.71 19.12
C TRP A 132 6.65 -23.08 19.69
N ILE A 133 7.00 -24.13 18.96
CA ILE A 133 6.73 -25.53 19.34
C ILE A 133 8.05 -26.22 19.65
N LEU A 134 8.20 -26.72 20.88
CA LEU A 134 9.32 -27.58 21.27
C LEU A 134 9.24 -28.93 20.52
N LEU A 135 10.33 -29.29 19.84
CA LEU A 135 10.51 -30.60 19.21
C LEU A 135 11.38 -31.54 20.05
N HIS A 136 12.43 -31.00 20.68
CA HIS A 136 13.37 -31.76 21.52
C HIS A 136 14.02 -30.84 22.54
N GLY A 137 14.30 -31.35 23.73
CA GLY A 137 15.07 -30.63 24.73
C GLY A 137 15.84 -31.58 25.63
N GLU A 138 17.16 -31.42 25.69
CA GLU A 138 18.05 -32.30 26.46
C GLU A 138 19.17 -31.50 27.15
N GLU A 139 19.87 -32.19 28.05
CA GLU A 139 21.15 -31.78 28.56
C GLU A 139 22.20 -32.81 28.15
N ASN A 140 23.22 -32.38 27.42
CA ASN A 140 24.32 -33.23 26.99
C ASN A 140 25.68 -32.71 27.52
N ASP A 141 26.79 -33.25 27.04
CA ASP A 141 28.13 -32.88 27.51
C ASP A 141 28.49 -31.40 27.25
N PHE A 142 27.82 -30.71 26.32
CA PHE A 142 28.00 -29.28 26.08
C PHE A 142 27.17 -28.42 27.03
N GLY A 143 25.88 -28.74 27.21
CA GLY A 143 24.94 -27.99 28.03
C GLY A 143 23.48 -28.28 27.65
N THR A 144 22.59 -27.34 27.92
CA THR A 144 21.18 -27.35 27.50
C THR A 144 21.05 -27.21 25.99
N VAL A 145 20.31 -28.12 25.35
CA VAL A 145 19.90 -28.04 23.95
C VAL A 145 18.39 -27.87 23.87
N LEU A 146 17.93 -26.89 23.09
CA LEU A 146 16.52 -26.69 22.76
C LEU A 146 16.33 -26.68 21.24
N LYS A 147 15.47 -27.57 20.75
CA LYS A 147 15.07 -27.67 19.34
C LYS A 147 13.61 -27.26 19.19
N THR A 148 13.35 -26.28 18.34
CA THR A 148 12.02 -25.68 18.17
C THR A 148 11.62 -25.61 16.70
N VAL A 149 10.33 -25.53 16.44
CA VAL A 149 9.78 -25.15 15.13
C VAL A 149 8.78 -24.01 15.33
N ARG A 150 8.75 -23.08 14.38
CA ARG A 150 7.88 -21.91 14.36
C ARG A 150 7.45 -21.64 12.92
N LYS A 151 6.27 -21.07 12.70
CA LYS A 151 5.91 -20.55 11.36
C LYS A 151 6.77 -19.34 11.00
N LEU A 152 6.90 -19.06 9.71
CA LEU A 152 7.51 -17.81 9.24
C LEU A 152 6.60 -16.61 9.49
N ASP A 153 5.29 -16.80 9.30
CA ASP A 153 4.24 -15.83 9.59
C ASP A 153 3.21 -16.55 10.49
N THR A 154 3.11 -16.12 11.76
CA THR A 154 2.35 -16.82 12.81
C THR A 154 0.90 -16.34 12.92
N CYS A 155 0.66 -15.11 12.45
CA CYS A 155 -0.59 -14.36 12.56
C CYS A 155 -0.90 -13.80 13.96
N ASP A 156 0.04 -13.89 14.90
CA ASP A 156 0.02 -13.13 16.15
C ASP A 156 0.64 -11.73 15.94
N ASP A 157 0.16 -10.72 16.65
CA ASP A 157 0.65 -9.34 16.59
C ASP A 157 1.74 -9.04 17.64
N ASP A 158 1.93 -9.92 18.63
CA ASP A 158 3.05 -9.87 19.59
C ASP A 158 4.32 -10.58 19.05
N ASP A 159 4.20 -11.25 17.90
CA ASP A 159 5.23 -12.05 17.23
C ASP A 159 6.05 -11.31 16.15
N VAL A 160 7.27 -11.80 15.86
CA VAL A 160 8.09 -11.31 14.74
C VAL A 160 7.81 -12.10 13.46
N LYS A 161 7.33 -11.45 12.40
CA LYS A 161 7.27 -12.08 11.07
C LYS A 161 8.69 -12.31 10.53
N ILE A 162 9.00 -13.54 10.15
CA ILE A 162 10.27 -13.92 9.54
C ILE A 162 10.16 -13.73 8.03
N THR A 163 10.74 -12.64 7.54
CA THR A 163 10.87 -12.29 6.12
C THR A 163 12.28 -12.63 5.63
N ASN A 164 12.62 -12.20 4.40
CA ASN A 164 14.00 -12.23 3.93
C ASN A 164 14.85 -11.09 4.51
N ASP A 165 14.29 -10.18 5.32
CA ASP A 165 15.02 -9.04 5.90
C ASP A 165 16.15 -9.48 6.85
N THR A 166 16.98 -8.52 7.26
CA THR A 166 17.89 -8.70 8.39
C THR A 166 17.11 -8.78 9.71
N ILE A 167 17.40 -9.77 10.56
CA ILE A 167 16.83 -9.88 11.90
C ILE A 167 17.92 -10.12 12.94
N LYS A 168 17.71 -9.66 14.18
CA LYS A 168 18.61 -9.94 15.31
C LYS A 168 18.06 -11.11 16.10
N VAL A 169 18.79 -12.21 16.10
CA VAL A 169 18.55 -13.28 17.07
C VAL A 169 19.11 -12.82 18.41
N ILE A 170 18.25 -12.69 19.41
CA ILE A 170 18.63 -12.41 20.78
C ILE A 170 18.74 -13.71 21.57
N PHE A 171 19.62 -13.73 22.57
CA PHE A 171 19.76 -14.85 23.49
C PHE A 171 19.99 -14.37 24.92
N SER A 172 19.63 -15.23 25.87
CA SER A 172 20.01 -15.12 27.28
C SER A 172 20.10 -16.49 27.93
N TYR A 173 20.84 -16.62 29.02
CA TYR A 173 20.82 -17.83 29.84
C TYR A 173 21.19 -17.56 31.29
N ASN A 174 20.87 -18.50 32.17
CA ASN A 174 21.37 -18.52 33.55
C ASN A 174 21.81 -19.95 33.89
N ASP A 175 22.85 -20.11 34.72
CA ASP A 175 23.34 -21.42 35.17
C ASP A 175 22.40 -22.11 36.18
N GLN A 176 21.40 -21.38 36.70
CA GLN A 176 20.40 -21.89 37.64
C GLN A 176 19.06 -22.16 36.96
N GLU A 177 18.50 -23.34 37.20
CA GLU A 177 17.13 -23.71 36.83
C GLU A 177 16.10 -23.06 37.77
N PRO A 178 14.92 -22.67 37.28
CA PRO A 178 13.74 -22.42 38.13
C PRO A 178 13.37 -23.65 38.98
N GLN A 179 12.87 -23.48 40.21
CA GLN A 179 12.48 -24.63 41.04
C GLN A 179 11.21 -25.29 40.49
N HIS A 180 10.21 -24.47 40.09
CA HIS A 180 8.89 -24.90 39.65
C HIS A 180 8.36 -24.14 38.43
N GLN A 181 7.38 -24.74 37.73
CA GLN A 181 6.68 -24.12 36.60
C GLN A 181 5.75 -23.00 37.11
N GLY A 182 6.15 -21.74 36.89
CA GLY A 182 5.41 -20.55 37.35
C GLY A 182 6.19 -19.65 38.33
N GLU A 183 7.43 -20.00 38.70
CA GLU A 183 8.32 -19.07 39.40
C GLU A 183 8.94 -18.04 38.44
N SER A 184 9.29 -16.87 38.99
CA SER A 184 9.96 -15.80 38.25
C SER A 184 11.38 -16.21 37.86
N LEU A 185 11.77 -15.87 36.63
CA LEU A 185 13.07 -16.22 36.06
C LEU A 185 14.18 -15.37 36.70
N LEU A 186 15.23 -16.04 37.19
CA LEU A 186 16.42 -15.36 37.71
C LEU A 186 17.09 -14.53 36.61
N TYR A 187 17.42 -13.28 36.90
CA TYR A 187 18.05 -12.39 35.92
C TYR A 187 19.36 -12.98 35.39
N HIS A 188 19.46 -13.13 34.06
CA HIS A 188 20.62 -13.68 33.34
C HIS A 188 21.91 -12.86 33.47
N GLY A 189 21.87 -11.67 34.08
CA GLY A 189 23.06 -10.82 34.21
C GLY A 189 23.66 -10.48 32.85
N THR A 190 24.97 -10.71 32.70
CA THR A 190 25.75 -10.53 31.47
C THR A 190 25.63 -11.67 30.46
N HIS A 191 25.00 -12.80 30.80
CA HIS A 191 24.80 -13.94 29.90
C HIS A 191 23.65 -13.66 28.92
N ARG A 192 23.86 -12.69 28.02
CA ARG A 192 22.90 -12.25 27.00
C ARG A 192 23.60 -11.60 25.83
N GLY A 193 22.93 -11.56 24.68
CA GLY A 193 23.42 -10.84 23.51
C GLY A 193 22.44 -10.85 22.35
N ALA A 194 22.88 -10.30 21.23
CA ALA A 194 22.13 -10.21 19.99
C ALA A 194 23.09 -10.36 18.80
N LYS A 195 22.63 -11.01 17.71
CA LYS A 195 23.41 -11.14 16.48
C LYS A 195 22.53 -11.01 15.25
N ASN A 196 22.98 -10.21 14.28
CA ASN A 196 22.34 -10.08 12.96
C ASN A 196 22.45 -11.41 12.17
N VAL A 197 21.34 -11.82 11.54
CA VAL A 197 21.22 -13.04 10.72
C VAL A 197 20.22 -12.79 9.58
N MET A 198 20.48 -13.37 8.40
CA MET A 198 19.48 -13.52 7.32
C MET A 198 18.87 -14.92 7.41
N LEU A 199 17.73 -15.09 8.08
CA LEU A 199 17.20 -16.42 8.39
C LEU A 199 16.78 -17.22 7.15
N LEU A 200 16.33 -16.55 6.08
CA LEU A 200 15.81 -17.16 4.86
C LEU A 200 16.79 -17.15 3.67
N SER A 201 18.07 -16.80 3.88
CA SER A 201 19.09 -16.94 2.85
C SER A 201 19.65 -18.37 2.82
N GLU A 202 19.91 -18.92 1.63
CA GLU A 202 20.51 -20.25 1.44
C GLU A 202 21.91 -20.16 0.82
N PRO A 203 22.97 -19.84 1.59
CA PRO A 203 24.35 -19.94 1.12
C PRO A 203 24.65 -21.35 0.58
N VAL A 204 24.73 -21.46 -0.75
CA VAL A 204 24.97 -22.73 -1.45
C VAL A 204 26.43 -23.15 -1.25
N LYS A 205 26.70 -23.90 -0.19
CA LYS A 205 28.03 -24.47 0.08
C LYS A 205 28.35 -25.58 -0.91
N VAL A 206 28.92 -25.18 -2.06
CA VAL A 206 29.37 -26.10 -3.12
C VAL A 206 30.64 -26.82 -2.67
N ALA A 207 30.68 -28.15 -2.86
CA ALA A 207 31.90 -28.93 -2.66
C ALA A 207 33.03 -28.42 -3.57
N LEU A 208 34.14 -28.02 -2.97
CA LEU A 208 35.28 -27.46 -3.68
C LEU A 208 36.03 -28.57 -4.44
N PRO A 209 36.46 -28.33 -5.70
CA PRO A 209 37.20 -29.31 -6.49
C PRO A 209 38.62 -29.54 -5.93
N ALA A 210 39.19 -30.71 -6.21
CA ALA A 210 40.51 -31.09 -5.70
C ALA A 210 41.69 -30.32 -6.31
N ASP A 211 41.46 -29.54 -7.39
CA ASP A 211 42.46 -28.72 -8.08
C ASP A 211 42.47 -27.24 -7.63
N ILE A 212 41.79 -26.94 -6.52
CA ILE A 212 41.64 -25.58 -6.03
C ILE A 212 42.95 -25.02 -5.47
N THR A 213 43.17 -23.73 -5.70
CA THR A 213 44.30 -22.96 -5.19
C THR A 213 43.80 -21.74 -4.44
N THR A 214 44.38 -21.46 -3.27
CA THR A 214 43.98 -20.33 -2.42
C THR A 214 45.00 -19.21 -2.51
N ARG A 215 44.55 -17.95 -2.58
CA ARG A 215 45.40 -16.76 -2.61
C ARG A 215 44.87 -15.67 -1.68
N ASP A 216 45.75 -15.12 -0.85
CA ASP A 216 45.42 -14.05 0.08
C ASP A 216 45.92 -12.71 -0.49
N LEU A 217 44.98 -11.81 -0.80
CA LEU A 217 45.25 -10.44 -1.23
C LEU A 217 45.05 -9.53 -0.01
N LEU A 218 46.13 -9.28 0.73
CA LEU A 218 46.10 -8.57 2.01
C LEU A 218 46.83 -7.23 1.96
N ASN A 219 46.29 -6.26 2.69
CA ASN A 219 47.00 -5.05 3.08
C ASN A 219 48.25 -5.43 3.90
N LYS A 220 49.29 -4.59 3.85
CA LYS A 220 50.62 -4.97 4.35
C LYS A 220 51.11 -4.01 5.43
N ARG A 221 50.66 -4.24 6.67
CA ARG A 221 50.95 -3.41 7.85
C ARG A 221 50.64 -1.93 7.60
N PHE A 222 49.50 -1.67 6.98
CA PHE A 222 49.07 -0.33 6.64
C PHE A 222 48.73 0.45 7.91
N LEU A 223 49.39 1.58 8.14
CA LEU A 223 49.06 2.49 9.24
C LEU A 223 47.83 3.30 8.83
N VAL A 224 46.68 3.02 9.45
CA VAL A 224 45.43 3.72 9.13
C VAL A 224 45.54 5.17 9.66
N PRO A 225 45.30 6.19 8.81
CA PRO A 225 45.41 7.58 9.24
C PRO A 225 44.35 7.98 10.28
N ASP A 226 44.65 9.02 11.07
CA ASP A 226 43.75 9.68 12.03
C ASP A 226 42.76 10.62 11.31
N VAL A 227 41.93 10.02 10.45
CA VAL A 227 40.77 10.64 9.80
C VAL A 227 39.54 9.75 10.00
N ASP A 228 38.33 10.32 9.94
CA ASP A 228 37.06 9.61 10.12
C ASP A 228 36.85 8.47 9.11
N THR A 229 37.32 8.66 7.88
CA THR A 229 37.18 7.71 6.78
C THR A 229 38.41 7.70 5.89
N TYR A 230 38.90 6.52 5.53
CA TYR A 230 40.01 6.35 4.60
C TYR A 230 39.80 5.18 3.64
N TYR A 231 40.09 5.39 2.35
CA TYR A 231 39.99 4.37 1.29
C TYR A 231 41.40 4.03 0.77
N LEU A 232 41.92 2.90 1.21
CA LEU A 232 43.21 2.36 0.78
C LEU A 232 43.03 1.55 -0.50
N CYS A 233 43.74 1.92 -1.55
CA CYS A 233 43.91 1.11 -2.75
C CYS A 233 45.31 0.48 -2.79
N ARG A 234 45.36 -0.84 -2.99
CA ARG A 234 46.59 -1.63 -3.09
C ARG A 234 46.59 -2.52 -4.32
N VAL A 235 47.64 -2.42 -5.15
CA VAL A 235 47.76 -3.21 -6.39
C VAL A 235 48.37 -4.60 -6.16
N PHE A 236 47.78 -5.63 -6.75
CA PHE A 236 48.25 -7.02 -6.75
C PHE A 236 48.48 -7.53 -8.18
N ASP A 237 49.38 -8.50 -8.31
CA ASP A 237 49.71 -9.19 -9.56
C ASP A 237 49.24 -10.65 -9.48
N VAL A 238 48.54 -11.12 -10.50
CA VAL A 238 48.07 -12.51 -10.64
C VAL A 238 48.53 -13.17 -11.95
N SER A 239 49.54 -12.63 -12.62
CA SER A 239 50.05 -13.14 -13.91
C SER A 239 50.65 -14.55 -13.83
N ASP A 240 51.08 -14.99 -12.65
CA ASP A 240 51.56 -16.34 -12.40
C ASP A 240 50.45 -17.41 -12.42
N LEU A 241 49.17 -17.01 -12.58
CA LEU A 241 48.11 -17.93 -13.00
C LEU A 241 48.38 -18.53 -14.39
N GLY A 242 49.02 -17.78 -15.30
CA GLY A 242 49.47 -18.23 -16.63
C GLY A 242 48.38 -18.68 -17.63
N LYS A 243 47.13 -18.76 -17.20
CA LYS A 243 45.93 -19.09 -17.98
C LYS A 243 44.67 -18.69 -17.22
N LYS A 244 43.52 -18.73 -17.90
CA LYS A 244 42.20 -18.48 -17.31
C LYS A 244 41.91 -19.47 -16.17
N HIS A 245 41.49 -18.91 -15.03
CA HIS A 245 40.95 -19.62 -13.87
C HIS A 245 39.55 -19.07 -13.55
N HIS A 246 38.77 -19.84 -12.81
CA HIS A 246 37.52 -19.38 -12.20
C HIS A 246 37.70 -19.21 -10.69
N LEU A 247 37.37 -18.02 -10.19
CA LEU A 247 37.06 -17.78 -8.78
C LEU A 247 35.73 -18.46 -8.46
N ILE A 248 35.76 -19.37 -7.49
CA ILE A 248 34.62 -20.22 -7.13
C ILE A 248 34.21 -20.12 -5.65
N LYS A 249 35.09 -19.56 -4.81
CA LYS A 249 34.78 -19.09 -3.45
C LYS A 249 35.67 -17.88 -3.14
N TYR A 250 35.16 -16.90 -2.38
CA TYR A 250 36.01 -15.94 -1.66
C TYR A 250 35.53 -15.77 -0.21
N GLU A 251 36.42 -15.28 0.65
CA GLU A 251 36.11 -14.97 2.05
C GLU A 251 36.96 -13.79 2.56
N PRO A 252 36.44 -12.98 3.50
CA PRO A 252 37.22 -11.90 4.11
C PRO A 252 38.31 -12.46 5.02
N VAL A 253 39.44 -11.76 5.07
CA VAL A 253 40.51 -11.97 6.04
C VAL A 253 40.64 -10.69 6.83
N ILE A 254 39.95 -10.59 7.96
CA ILE A 254 39.98 -9.40 8.82
C ILE A 254 41.02 -9.60 9.92
N GLN A 255 41.84 -8.58 10.18
CA GLN A 255 42.77 -8.57 11.30
C GLN A 255 41.99 -8.56 12.63
N LYS A 256 42.37 -9.43 13.56
CA LYS A 256 41.72 -9.52 14.87
C LYS A 256 41.78 -8.17 15.61
N GLY A 257 40.63 -7.68 16.06
CA GLY A 257 40.45 -6.36 16.68
C GLY A 257 40.15 -5.21 15.70
N HIS A 258 40.11 -5.48 14.39
CA HIS A 258 39.77 -4.51 13.34
C HIS A 258 38.38 -4.76 12.73
N GLU A 259 37.57 -5.66 13.32
CA GLU A 259 36.25 -6.04 12.83
C GLU A 259 35.23 -4.88 12.84
N GLY A 260 35.45 -3.86 13.68
CA GLY A 260 34.70 -2.60 13.67
C GLY A 260 35.40 -1.44 12.96
N LEU A 261 36.56 -1.68 12.32
CA LEU A 261 37.37 -0.69 11.60
C LEU A 261 37.25 -0.87 10.08
N VAL A 262 37.34 -2.12 9.59
CA VAL A 262 37.21 -2.43 8.16
C VAL A 262 35.74 -2.52 7.79
N HIS A 263 35.23 -1.49 7.11
CA HIS A 263 33.81 -1.36 6.79
C HIS A 263 33.43 -2.10 5.50
N HIS A 264 34.21 -1.96 4.43
CA HIS A 264 34.03 -2.75 3.20
C HIS A 264 35.33 -2.93 2.42
N MET A 265 35.33 -3.93 1.53
CA MET A 265 36.42 -4.24 0.62
C MET A 265 35.88 -4.53 -0.78
N LEU A 266 36.41 -3.86 -1.79
CA LEU A 266 36.15 -4.13 -3.19
C LEU A 266 37.44 -4.63 -3.85
N LEU A 267 37.35 -5.64 -4.70
CA LEU A 267 38.46 -6.06 -5.56
C LEU A 267 38.08 -5.71 -7.00
N HIS A 268 38.91 -4.91 -7.64
CA HIS A 268 38.71 -4.45 -9.02
C HIS A 268 39.74 -5.08 -9.94
N LYS A 269 39.32 -5.47 -11.14
CA LYS A 269 40.18 -5.89 -12.24
C LYS A 269 40.58 -4.67 -13.08
N CYS A 270 41.85 -4.60 -13.44
CA CYS A 270 42.45 -3.43 -14.08
C CYS A 270 42.73 -3.62 -15.58
N SER A 271 42.53 -2.55 -16.35
CA SER A 271 43.05 -2.40 -17.70
C SER A 271 44.02 -1.20 -17.75
N GLY A 272 45.05 -1.24 -18.59
CA GLY A 272 45.97 -0.10 -18.78
C GLY A 272 46.91 0.27 -17.62
N VAL A 273 46.80 -0.35 -16.44
CA VAL A 273 47.72 -0.16 -15.31
C VAL A 273 49.10 -0.73 -15.61
N ASP A 274 50.15 0.02 -15.25
CA ASP A 274 51.56 -0.39 -15.34
C ASP A 274 51.96 -1.25 -14.12
N ARG A 275 52.62 -2.40 -14.38
CA ARG A 275 53.09 -3.33 -13.33
C ARG A 275 54.06 -2.71 -12.32
N LYS A 276 54.66 -1.53 -12.60
CA LYS A 276 55.46 -0.78 -11.61
C LYS A 276 54.69 -0.39 -10.34
N PHE A 277 53.34 -0.39 -10.38
CA PHE A 277 52.50 -0.08 -9.22
C PHE A 277 52.18 -1.29 -8.33
N VAL A 278 52.60 -2.51 -8.70
CA VAL A 278 52.37 -3.71 -7.88
C VAL A 278 52.94 -3.52 -6.47
N GLY A 279 52.07 -3.70 -5.48
CA GLY A 279 52.39 -3.55 -4.06
C GLY A 279 52.48 -2.12 -3.54
N VAL A 280 52.16 -1.10 -4.36
CA VAL A 280 52.00 0.30 -3.94
C VAL A 280 50.65 0.49 -3.25
N ASP A 281 50.68 1.19 -2.11
CA ASP A 281 49.51 1.69 -1.38
C ASP A 281 49.25 3.14 -1.75
N PHE A 282 48.00 3.52 -1.98
CA PHE A 282 47.58 4.89 -2.27
C PHE A 282 46.13 5.15 -1.86
N ASP A 283 45.77 6.42 -1.72
CA ASP A 283 44.38 6.83 -1.52
C ASP A 283 43.59 6.66 -2.83
N CYS A 284 42.52 5.84 -2.81
CA CYS A 284 41.74 5.50 -3.99
C CYS A 284 41.20 6.72 -4.76
N TYR A 285 40.79 7.77 -4.04
CA TYR A 285 40.06 8.90 -4.62
C TYR A 285 40.93 10.17 -4.75
N HIS A 286 41.86 10.39 -3.83
CA HIS A 286 42.77 11.55 -3.85
C HIS A 286 44.04 11.33 -4.69
N SER A 287 44.35 10.10 -5.11
CA SER A 287 45.48 9.84 -6.02
C SER A 287 45.29 10.53 -7.39
N HIS A 288 46.22 11.39 -7.78
CA HIS A 288 46.26 12.11 -9.06
C HIS A 288 46.81 11.28 -10.23
N ASN A 289 46.87 9.96 -10.12
CA ASN A 289 47.43 9.09 -11.14
C ASN A 289 46.31 8.42 -11.96
N ASP A 290 46.05 8.95 -13.15
CA ASP A 290 44.99 8.48 -14.05
C ASP A 290 45.12 6.99 -14.43
N GLN A 291 46.34 6.42 -14.44
CA GLN A 291 46.49 4.99 -14.67
C GLN A 291 45.84 4.15 -13.56
N LEU A 292 45.96 4.59 -12.30
CA LEU A 292 45.42 3.88 -11.14
C LEU A 292 43.90 4.06 -10.97
N ARG A 293 43.30 5.02 -11.70
CA ARG A 293 41.85 5.24 -11.78
C ARG A 293 41.18 4.39 -12.88
N ALA A 294 41.95 3.65 -13.69
CA ALA A 294 41.46 2.91 -14.85
C ALA A 294 40.93 1.48 -14.54
N CYS A 295 40.61 1.19 -13.27
CA CYS A 295 40.09 -0.10 -12.83
C CYS A 295 38.62 0.08 -12.39
N SER A 296 37.67 -0.24 -13.28
CA SER A 296 36.22 -0.15 -13.03
C SER A 296 35.54 -1.48 -12.74
N SER A 297 36.24 -2.59 -12.99
CA SER A 297 35.65 -3.92 -13.11
C SER A 297 35.60 -4.63 -11.75
N THR A 298 34.56 -4.38 -10.96
CA THR A 298 34.37 -5.01 -9.65
C THR A 298 34.20 -6.52 -9.79
N ILE A 299 35.09 -7.28 -9.15
CA ILE A 299 35.13 -8.75 -9.19
C ILE A 299 34.93 -9.42 -7.82
N VAL A 300 35.11 -8.67 -6.73
CA VAL A 300 34.70 -9.07 -5.37
C VAL A 300 34.09 -7.86 -4.69
N SER A 301 32.99 -8.08 -3.99
CA SER A 301 32.42 -7.12 -3.06
C SER A 301 32.27 -7.78 -1.69
N TRP A 302 32.65 -7.08 -0.63
CA TRP A 302 32.44 -7.52 0.74
C TRP A 302 32.19 -6.30 1.62
N ALA A 303 31.28 -6.42 2.60
CA ALA A 303 31.00 -5.39 3.58
C ALA A 303 30.86 -5.99 4.98
N VAL A 304 30.90 -5.13 6.00
CA VAL A 304 30.92 -5.51 7.42
C VAL A 304 29.80 -6.50 7.77
N GLY A 305 30.16 -7.54 8.52
CA GLY A 305 29.26 -8.64 8.88
C GLY A 305 29.04 -9.70 7.79
N GLY A 306 29.48 -9.46 6.54
CA GLY A 306 29.38 -10.43 5.46
C GLY A 306 30.33 -11.62 5.60
N GLY A 307 29.91 -12.79 5.11
CA GLY A 307 30.61 -14.06 5.27
C GLY A 307 31.48 -14.50 4.07
N GLU A 308 31.62 -15.83 3.95
CA GLU A 308 32.20 -16.50 2.78
C GLU A 308 31.17 -16.62 1.65
N PHE A 309 31.54 -16.26 0.42
CA PHE A 309 30.69 -16.40 -0.77
C PHE A 309 31.12 -17.57 -1.64
N TYR A 310 30.17 -18.37 -2.13
CA TYR A 310 30.38 -19.51 -3.02
C TYR A 310 29.66 -19.27 -4.36
N TYR A 311 30.36 -19.45 -5.48
CA TYR A 311 29.72 -19.46 -6.80
C TYR A 311 29.08 -20.82 -7.08
N PRO A 312 27.95 -20.88 -7.82
CA PRO A 312 27.24 -22.12 -8.09
C PRO A 312 27.97 -23.02 -9.11
N PRO A 313 27.74 -24.34 -9.14
CA PRO A 313 28.54 -25.29 -9.93
C PRO A 313 28.68 -24.96 -11.43
N GLU A 314 27.68 -24.30 -12.01
CA GLU A 314 27.62 -23.91 -13.42
C GLU A 314 28.40 -22.63 -13.78
N ALA A 315 28.77 -21.79 -12.79
CA ALA A 315 29.40 -20.49 -13.05
C ALA A 315 30.58 -20.17 -12.12
N GLY A 316 31.55 -19.42 -12.63
CA GLY A 316 32.69 -18.91 -11.84
C GLY A 316 33.19 -17.59 -12.41
N LEU A 317 33.75 -16.72 -11.56
CA LEU A 317 34.19 -15.41 -12.00
C LEU A 317 35.61 -15.51 -12.63
N PRO A 318 35.83 -15.03 -13.87
CA PRO A 318 37.06 -15.30 -14.61
C PRO A 318 38.23 -14.38 -14.26
N LEU A 319 39.41 -14.97 -14.12
CA LEU A 319 40.70 -14.27 -13.92
C LEU A 319 41.79 -14.88 -14.81
N GLY A 320 42.75 -14.07 -15.28
CA GLY A 320 43.85 -14.51 -16.12
C GLY A 320 43.44 -14.77 -17.57
N GLU A 321 42.55 -13.93 -18.12
CA GLU A 321 42.07 -14.05 -19.50
C GLU A 321 43.07 -13.46 -20.51
N VAL A 322 43.03 -13.93 -21.76
CA VAL A 322 43.92 -13.42 -22.81
C VAL A 322 43.51 -11.99 -23.17
N GLY A 323 44.33 -11.01 -22.76
CA GLY A 323 44.05 -9.58 -22.91
C GLY A 323 43.92 -8.83 -21.58
N ASP A 324 43.87 -9.54 -20.45
CA ASP A 324 43.95 -8.94 -19.12
C ASP A 324 45.38 -8.41 -18.85
N ASN A 325 45.49 -7.34 -18.05
CA ASN A 325 46.79 -6.92 -17.53
C ASN A 325 47.26 -7.78 -16.33
N ASP A 326 46.46 -8.74 -15.88
CA ASP A 326 46.63 -9.54 -14.64
C ASP A 326 46.89 -8.70 -13.37
N LEU A 327 46.41 -7.46 -13.35
CA LEU A 327 46.51 -6.57 -12.20
C LEU A 327 45.14 -6.37 -11.56
N LEU A 328 45.12 -6.45 -10.24
CA LEU A 328 43.94 -6.25 -9.41
C LEU A 328 44.21 -5.11 -8.41
N ILE A 329 43.20 -4.33 -8.07
CA ILE A 329 43.25 -3.37 -6.95
C ILE A 329 42.32 -3.87 -5.86
N LEU A 330 42.86 -4.05 -4.65
CA LEU A 330 42.05 -4.13 -3.44
C LEU A 330 41.83 -2.70 -2.94
N GLU A 331 40.56 -2.30 -2.91
CA GLU A 331 40.07 -1.11 -2.23
C GLU A 331 39.55 -1.52 -0.84
N THR A 332 40.05 -0.90 0.22
CA THR A 332 39.66 -1.14 1.61
C THR A 332 39.20 0.16 2.25
N HIS A 333 37.92 0.21 2.64
CA HIS A 333 37.35 1.33 3.39
C HIS A 333 37.52 1.08 4.90
N TYR A 334 38.29 1.96 5.55
CA TYR A 334 38.40 2.06 7.00
C TYR A 334 37.47 3.15 7.55
N ASN A 335 36.57 2.75 8.46
CA ASN A 335 35.72 3.64 9.25
C ASN A 335 36.35 3.84 10.64
N ASN A 336 36.88 5.04 10.91
CA ASN A 336 37.68 5.34 12.10
C ASN A 336 37.08 6.53 12.88
N PRO A 337 35.85 6.41 13.42
CA PRO A 337 35.16 7.50 14.11
C PRO A 337 35.81 7.89 15.45
N GLY A 338 36.72 7.06 15.95
CA GLY A 338 37.58 7.37 17.09
C GLY A 338 38.81 8.23 16.74
N ILE A 339 39.05 8.50 15.45
CA ILE A 339 40.16 9.30 14.92
C ILE A 339 41.52 8.81 15.49
N ARG A 340 41.72 7.48 15.43
CA ARG A 340 42.89 6.80 15.99
C ARG A 340 44.00 6.66 14.95
N ASN A 341 45.25 6.90 15.36
CA ASN A 341 46.45 6.72 14.53
C ASN A 341 47.32 5.51 14.95
N ASP A 342 46.80 4.60 15.79
CA ASP A 342 47.54 3.42 16.27
C ASP A 342 47.15 2.10 15.57
N PHE A 343 46.14 2.13 14.69
CA PHE A 343 45.72 0.96 13.91
C PHE A 343 46.72 0.62 12.81
N VAL A 344 47.25 -0.61 12.83
CA VAL A 344 48.17 -1.14 11.81
C VAL A 344 47.56 -2.40 11.19
N ASP A 345 46.95 -2.26 10.01
CA ASP A 345 46.08 -3.25 9.39
C ASP A 345 46.80 -4.21 8.41
N ASN A 346 46.31 -5.45 8.36
CA ASN A 346 46.70 -6.48 7.40
C ASN A 346 45.48 -7.23 6.85
N SER A 347 44.33 -6.57 6.80
CA SER A 347 43.08 -7.16 6.33
C SER A 347 43.05 -7.26 4.79
N GLY A 348 42.14 -8.06 4.25
CA GLY A 348 41.98 -8.22 2.81
C GLY A 348 41.03 -9.36 2.43
N VAL A 349 41.17 -9.88 1.22
CA VAL A 349 40.31 -10.96 0.70
C VAL A 349 41.11 -12.20 0.36
N ARG A 350 40.54 -13.37 0.67
CA ARG A 350 41.06 -14.67 0.27
C ARG A 350 40.24 -15.22 -0.89
N LEU A 351 40.92 -15.50 -1.99
CA LEU A 351 40.37 -16.04 -3.23
C LEU A 351 40.62 -17.55 -3.32
N HIS A 352 39.65 -18.30 -3.80
CA HIS A 352 39.79 -19.73 -4.11
C HIS A 352 39.50 -19.99 -5.59
N LEU A 353 40.56 -20.37 -6.32
CA LEU A 353 40.63 -20.40 -7.77
C LEU A 353 40.80 -21.84 -8.27
N THR A 354 40.07 -22.23 -9.32
CA THR A 354 40.26 -23.50 -10.02
C THR A 354 40.64 -23.26 -11.51
N PRO A 355 41.58 -24.04 -12.07
CA PRO A 355 41.82 -24.08 -13.51
C PRO A 355 40.77 -24.87 -14.29
N THR A 356 39.89 -25.62 -13.61
CA THR A 356 38.77 -26.35 -14.22
C THR A 356 37.59 -25.38 -14.38
N LEU A 357 37.47 -24.80 -15.58
CA LEU A 357 36.45 -23.82 -15.90
C LEU A 357 35.04 -24.43 -15.83
N ARG A 358 34.13 -23.70 -15.19
CA ARG A 358 32.68 -23.95 -15.19
C ARG A 358 32.06 -23.47 -16.49
N GLN A 359 30.78 -23.81 -16.72
CA GLN A 359 30.08 -23.57 -17.99
C GLN A 359 29.98 -22.09 -18.36
N TYR A 360 29.78 -21.21 -17.36
CA TYR A 360 29.57 -19.79 -17.57
C TYR A 360 30.60 -18.94 -16.80
N ASP A 361 31.03 -17.84 -17.41
CA ASP A 361 31.67 -16.75 -16.67
C ASP A 361 30.61 -15.98 -15.87
N ALA A 362 30.91 -15.68 -14.60
CA ALA A 362 30.12 -14.77 -13.78
C ALA A 362 30.64 -13.33 -13.87
N GLY A 363 29.77 -12.36 -13.57
CA GLY A 363 30.11 -10.95 -13.41
C GLY A 363 29.39 -10.33 -12.22
N ILE A 364 29.75 -9.08 -11.89
CA ILE A 364 29.04 -8.25 -10.90
C ILE A 364 28.48 -7.03 -11.64
N LEU A 365 27.21 -6.71 -11.41
CA LEU A 365 26.56 -5.49 -11.87
C LEU A 365 26.33 -4.60 -10.65
N TYR A 366 26.90 -3.40 -10.68
CA TYR A 366 26.66 -2.36 -9.70
C TYR A 366 25.56 -1.41 -10.20
N SER A 367 24.61 -1.08 -9.32
CA SER A 367 23.50 -0.15 -9.59
C SER A 367 23.17 0.64 -8.33
N GLY A 368 22.74 1.89 -8.47
CA GLY A 368 22.46 2.73 -7.31
C GLY A 368 22.22 4.20 -7.63
N VAL A 369 22.19 5.01 -6.58
CA VAL A 369 22.39 6.46 -6.67
C VAL A 369 23.90 6.71 -6.74
N GLY A 370 24.35 7.53 -7.70
CA GLY A 370 25.77 7.86 -7.82
C GLY A 370 26.32 8.53 -6.57
N VAL A 371 27.47 8.06 -6.09
CA VAL A 371 28.10 8.47 -4.82
C VAL A 371 28.72 9.87 -4.94
N GLN A 372 27.89 10.89 -4.75
CA GLN A 372 28.29 12.30 -4.86
C GLN A 372 27.29 13.23 -4.16
N ASP A 373 27.69 14.49 -3.95
CA ASP A 373 26.95 15.45 -3.13
C ASP A 373 25.53 15.77 -3.64
N LEU A 374 25.21 15.44 -4.90
CA LEU A 374 23.87 15.55 -5.46
C LEU A 374 22.87 14.54 -4.89
N GLN A 375 23.28 13.50 -4.15
CA GLN A 375 22.34 12.83 -3.26
C GLN A 375 22.18 13.68 -1.98
N ILE A 376 20.97 14.14 -1.68
CA ILE A 376 20.71 15.05 -0.55
C ILE A 376 19.65 14.44 0.36
N ILE A 377 20.00 14.20 1.62
CA ILE A 377 19.09 13.78 2.70
C ILE A 377 18.90 14.98 3.65
N PRO A 378 17.70 15.58 3.74
CA PRO A 378 17.44 16.68 4.65
C PRO A 378 17.49 16.21 6.12
N PRO A 379 17.88 17.09 7.07
CA PRO A 379 17.82 16.79 8.50
C PRO A 379 16.38 16.62 9.01
N PHE A 380 16.24 16.10 10.23
CA PHE A 380 14.96 15.98 10.96
C PHE A 380 13.91 15.05 10.37
N GLU A 381 14.19 14.31 9.28
CA GLU A 381 13.23 13.41 8.67
C GLU A 381 13.28 12.01 9.28
N LYS A 382 12.12 11.53 9.76
CA LYS A 382 12.00 10.17 10.29
C LYS A 382 12.08 9.09 9.21
N GLU A 383 11.64 9.45 8.01
CA GLU A 383 11.71 8.66 6.79
C GLU A 383 11.84 9.61 5.59
N PHE A 384 12.98 9.52 4.90
CA PHE A 384 13.26 10.19 3.62
C PHE A 384 13.72 9.14 2.61
N GLU A 385 13.27 9.24 1.36
CA GLU A 385 13.60 8.27 0.32
C GLU A 385 14.47 8.86 -0.78
N SER A 386 15.41 8.05 -1.29
CA SER A 386 16.22 8.35 -2.48
C SER A 386 16.22 7.13 -3.40
N SER A 387 16.29 7.34 -4.71
CA SER A 387 16.24 6.27 -5.71
C SER A 387 17.25 6.48 -6.83
N GLY A 388 17.90 5.39 -7.23
CA GLY A 388 18.84 5.32 -8.34
C GLY A 388 18.38 4.32 -9.40
N PHE A 389 18.71 4.59 -10.67
CA PHE A 389 18.07 3.96 -11.82
C PHE A 389 19.07 3.32 -12.78
N CYS A 390 18.90 2.03 -13.06
CA CYS A 390 19.47 1.40 -14.25
C CYS A 390 18.40 1.29 -15.34
N THR A 391 18.67 1.85 -16.51
CA THR A 391 17.64 2.06 -17.54
C THR A 391 17.57 0.92 -18.55
N ALA A 392 16.40 0.78 -19.21
CA ALA A 392 16.22 -0.18 -20.29
C ALA A 392 17.17 0.04 -21.48
N GLU A 393 17.59 1.27 -21.76
CA GLU A 393 18.59 1.51 -22.81
C GLU A 393 19.95 0.93 -22.43
N CYS A 394 20.35 1.01 -21.17
CA CYS A 394 21.60 0.45 -20.68
C CYS A 394 21.57 -1.08 -20.60
N LEU A 395 20.48 -1.65 -20.08
CA LEU A 395 20.30 -3.10 -20.06
C LEU A 395 20.16 -3.68 -21.48
N ASN A 396 19.51 -2.97 -22.43
CA ASN A 396 19.51 -3.36 -23.84
C ASN A 396 20.93 -3.39 -24.45
N LYS A 397 21.80 -2.45 -24.08
CA LYS A 397 23.19 -2.41 -24.57
C LYS A 397 24.04 -3.55 -24.00
N GLY A 398 23.92 -3.83 -22.69
CA GLY A 398 24.62 -4.94 -22.04
C GLY A 398 24.12 -6.31 -22.53
N LEU A 399 22.80 -6.47 -22.64
CA LEU A 399 22.16 -7.76 -22.96
C LEU A 399 21.98 -8.02 -24.46
N ALA A 400 22.49 -7.16 -25.34
CA ALA A 400 22.36 -7.31 -26.81
C ALA A 400 22.88 -8.65 -27.36
N ALA A 401 23.86 -9.27 -26.69
CA ALA A 401 24.40 -10.59 -27.04
C ALA A 401 23.73 -11.77 -26.30
N PHE A 402 22.77 -11.50 -25.42
CA PHE A 402 22.15 -12.44 -24.49
C PHE A 402 20.61 -12.43 -24.64
N PRO A 403 20.06 -12.99 -25.74
CA PRO A 403 18.62 -12.94 -26.01
C PRO A 403 17.77 -13.64 -24.94
N ASP A 404 18.31 -14.67 -24.30
CA ASP A 404 17.68 -15.38 -23.16
C ASP A 404 17.93 -14.70 -21.80
N GLY A 405 18.56 -13.52 -21.79
CA GLY A 405 18.94 -12.77 -20.60
C GLY A 405 19.98 -13.45 -19.71
N VAL A 406 20.35 -12.78 -18.62
CA VAL A 406 21.28 -13.28 -17.60
C VAL A 406 20.55 -13.72 -16.34
N ASN A 407 21.22 -14.55 -15.55
CA ASN A 407 20.73 -15.14 -14.31
C ASN A 407 21.44 -14.47 -13.13
N ILE A 408 20.73 -13.66 -12.34
CA ILE A 408 21.22 -13.08 -11.10
C ILE A 408 21.12 -14.15 -10.01
N ILE A 409 22.21 -14.37 -9.26
CA ILE A 409 22.32 -15.40 -8.22
C ILE A 409 22.41 -14.86 -6.80
N ALA A 410 22.88 -13.62 -6.64
CA ALA A 410 22.99 -12.98 -5.33
C ALA A 410 22.94 -11.46 -5.44
N VAL A 411 22.48 -10.80 -4.37
CA VAL A 411 22.42 -9.34 -4.24
C VAL A 411 22.98 -8.91 -2.88
N LEU A 412 23.94 -7.99 -2.86
CA LEU A 412 24.40 -7.28 -1.65
C LEU A 412 23.86 -5.85 -1.71
N LEU A 413 23.26 -5.40 -0.60
CA LEU A 413 22.69 -4.06 -0.43
C LEU A 413 23.65 -3.23 0.42
N HIS A 414 23.87 -1.97 0.06
CA HIS A 414 24.86 -1.11 0.71
C HIS A 414 24.36 0.34 0.87
N GLY A 415 24.53 0.86 2.09
CA GLY A 415 24.20 2.22 2.54
C GLY A 415 24.79 2.48 3.94
N HIS A 416 24.80 3.73 4.40
CA HIS A 416 25.52 4.14 5.61
C HIS A 416 24.60 4.28 6.86
N LEU A 417 24.97 5.15 7.81
CA LEU A 417 24.46 5.17 9.19
C LEU A 417 22.99 5.61 9.34
N LEU A 418 22.43 6.37 8.40
CA LEU A 418 21.03 6.79 8.40
C LEU A 418 20.12 5.76 7.72
N THR A 419 20.65 4.97 6.77
CA THR A 419 19.90 3.98 6.00
C THR A 419 19.19 2.96 6.92
N ARG A 420 17.90 2.70 6.67
CA ARG A 420 17.05 1.73 7.40
C ARG A 420 16.37 0.71 6.51
N LYS A 421 16.13 1.05 5.24
CA LYS A 421 15.55 0.13 4.25
C LYS A 421 16.29 0.27 2.93
N ILE A 422 16.56 -0.84 2.24
CA ILE A 422 17.07 -0.84 0.87
C ILE A 422 16.29 -1.87 0.04
N ARG A 423 15.89 -1.51 -1.18
CA ARG A 423 15.16 -2.38 -2.11
C ARG A 423 15.77 -2.30 -3.51
N THR A 424 15.99 -3.46 -4.15
CA THR A 424 16.42 -3.58 -5.56
C THR A 424 15.26 -4.14 -6.39
N ARG A 425 14.57 -3.25 -7.08
CA ARG A 425 13.31 -3.50 -7.81
C ARG A 425 13.61 -3.82 -9.28
N LEU A 426 12.88 -4.77 -9.88
CA LEU A 426 13.04 -5.19 -11.28
C LEU A 426 11.76 -4.88 -12.08
N ILE A 427 11.88 -4.09 -13.14
CA ILE A 427 10.74 -3.59 -13.93
C ILE A 427 10.86 -4.13 -15.35
N ARG A 428 9.83 -4.83 -15.84
CA ARG A 428 9.75 -5.39 -17.19
C ARG A 428 8.52 -4.83 -17.91
N ASN A 429 8.72 -4.17 -19.05
CA ASN A 429 7.63 -3.53 -19.83
C ASN A 429 6.74 -2.57 -19.02
N GLY A 430 7.28 -1.97 -17.95
CA GLY A 430 6.55 -1.09 -17.03
C GLY A 430 5.82 -1.80 -15.88
N THR A 431 5.80 -3.13 -15.85
CA THR A 431 5.34 -3.90 -14.67
C THR A 431 6.54 -4.23 -13.78
N GLU A 432 6.43 -3.93 -12.50
CA GLU A 432 7.41 -4.38 -11.50
C GLU A 432 7.18 -5.87 -11.18
N LEU A 433 8.25 -6.64 -11.32
CA LEU A 433 8.31 -8.03 -10.89
C LEU A 433 8.73 -8.08 -9.42
N GLU A 434 8.55 -9.24 -8.77
CA GLU A 434 9.06 -9.48 -7.42
C GLU A 434 10.54 -9.02 -7.31
N PRO A 435 10.85 -8.07 -6.40
CA PRO A 435 12.16 -7.45 -6.27
C PRO A 435 13.30 -8.47 -6.16
N LEU A 436 14.47 -8.09 -6.65
CA LEU A 436 15.69 -8.89 -6.51
C LEU A 436 16.14 -8.90 -5.05
N ALA A 437 15.92 -7.83 -4.30
CA ALA A 437 16.15 -7.83 -2.86
C ALA A 437 15.28 -6.78 -2.16
N VAL A 438 14.86 -7.12 -0.95
CA VAL A 438 14.22 -6.23 0.03
C VAL A 438 14.95 -6.47 1.35
N ASP A 439 15.26 -5.39 2.06
CA ASP A 439 15.59 -5.41 3.47
C ASP A 439 14.97 -4.17 4.12
N ASP A 440 13.82 -4.35 4.77
CA ASP A 440 13.15 -3.27 5.51
C ASP A 440 13.69 -3.10 6.95
N ASN A 441 14.70 -3.89 7.33
CA ASN A 441 15.35 -3.90 8.65
C ASN A 441 16.89 -3.80 8.54
N TYR A 442 17.36 -3.08 7.52
CA TYR A 442 18.79 -2.94 7.21
C TYR A 442 19.61 -2.42 8.40
N ASP A 443 20.71 -3.12 8.72
CA ASP A 443 21.68 -2.71 9.72
C ASP A 443 23.03 -2.43 9.05
N PHE A 444 23.52 -1.20 9.20
CA PHE A 444 24.84 -0.77 8.72
C PHE A 444 25.97 -1.75 9.10
N ASN A 445 25.89 -2.42 10.25
CA ASN A 445 26.92 -3.33 10.75
C ASN A 445 26.78 -4.76 10.22
N PHE A 446 25.85 -5.02 9.30
CA PHE A 446 25.63 -6.34 8.71
C PHE A 446 25.11 -6.26 7.27
N GLN A 447 26.03 -6.48 6.34
CA GLN A 447 25.82 -6.32 4.90
C GLN A 447 26.40 -7.54 4.18
N ASP A 448 25.56 -8.54 3.89
CA ASP A 448 25.96 -9.80 3.24
C ASP A 448 25.15 -10.05 1.95
N PHE A 449 25.60 -11.02 1.16
CA PHE A 449 24.92 -11.44 -0.07
C PHE A 449 23.67 -12.25 0.20
N ARG A 450 22.53 -11.71 -0.24
CA ARG A 450 21.24 -12.39 -0.32
C ARG A 450 21.27 -13.33 -1.53
N THR A 451 21.41 -14.63 -1.29
CA THR A 451 21.48 -15.67 -2.33
C THR A 451 20.11 -16.22 -2.70
N PHE A 452 19.90 -16.59 -3.98
CA PHE A 452 18.66 -17.19 -4.45
C PHE A 452 18.78 -18.72 -4.63
N PRO A 453 17.86 -19.53 -4.08
CA PRO A 453 17.78 -20.96 -4.38
C PRO A 453 17.48 -21.27 -5.86
N LYS A 454 16.91 -20.29 -6.59
CA LYS A 454 16.69 -20.32 -8.04
C LYS A 454 17.12 -18.97 -8.63
N PRO A 455 18.04 -18.93 -9.60
CA PRO A 455 18.49 -17.68 -10.21
C PRO A 455 17.36 -16.85 -10.84
N ARG A 456 17.47 -15.53 -10.77
CA ARG A 456 16.47 -14.55 -11.24
C ARG A 456 16.84 -14.03 -12.63
N LYS A 457 15.88 -13.96 -13.57
CA LYS A 457 16.13 -13.55 -14.97
C LYS A 457 16.07 -12.04 -15.17
N LEU A 458 17.20 -11.46 -15.60
CA LEU A 458 17.32 -10.08 -16.10
C LEU A 458 17.38 -10.12 -17.64
N MET A 459 16.49 -9.40 -18.30
CA MET A 459 16.23 -9.46 -19.74
C MET A 459 16.46 -8.11 -20.43
N SER A 460 16.70 -8.13 -21.73
CA SER A 460 16.67 -6.92 -22.56
C SER A 460 15.28 -6.27 -22.45
N GLY A 461 15.24 -4.95 -22.21
CA GLY A 461 14.02 -4.16 -22.02
C GLY A 461 13.61 -3.96 -20.56
N ASP A 462 14.29 -4.61 -19.61
CA ASP A 462 14.06 -4.39 -18.18
C ASP A 462 14.61 -3.04 -17.69
N SER A 463 14.31 -2.65 -16.47
CA SER A 463 14.97 -1.56 -15.74
C SER A 463 15.08 -1.92 -14.27
N LEU A 464 16.06 -1.35 -13.56
CA LEU A 464 16.24 -1.54 -12.12
C LEU A 464 16.03 -0.22 -11.39
N ILE A 465 15.41 -0.27 -10.22
CA ILE A 465 15.35 0.83 -9.26
C ILE A 465 15.99 0.35 -7.97
N VAL A 466 17.03 1.04 -7.51
CA VAL A 466 17.60 0.88 -6.16
C VAL A 466 17.04 2.00 -5.30
N GLN A 467 16.21 1.67 -4.32
CA GLN A 467 15.49 2.62 -3.47
C GLN A 467 15.94 2.45 -2.03
N CYS A 468 16.31 3.55 -1.36
CA CYS A 468 16.76 3.55 0.03
C CYS A 468 15.94 4.53 0.87
N SER A 469 15.63 4.12 2.11
CA SER A 469 14.96 4.94 3.12
C SER A 469 15.90 5.24 4.29
N TYR A 470 15.95 6.51 4.71
CA TYR A 470 16.85 7.03 5.74
C TYR A 470 16.09 7.61 6.93
N ASP A 471 16.63 7.42 8.14
CA ASP A 471 16.21 8.09 9.37
C ASP A 471 17.24 9.16 9.76
N SER A 472 17.01 10.39 9.30
CA SER A 472 17.79 11.59 9.63
C SER A 472 17.20 12.38 10.80
N SER A 473 16.23 11.83 11.55
CA SER A 473 15.50 12.53 12.62
C SER A 473 16.39 13.11 13.73
N LYS A 474 17.59 12.53 13.92
CA LYS A 474 18.61 12.96 14.88
C LYS A 474 19.66 13.92 14.28
N GLN A 475 19.68 14.10 12.96
CA GLN A 475 20.61 15.00 12.29
C GLN A 475 20.06 16.42 12.30
N THR A 476 20.92 17.40 12.57
CA THR A 476 20.61 18.83 12.50
C THR A 476 21.05 19.47 11.19
N ASN A 477 21.94 18.80 10.45
CA ASN A 477 22.53 19.25 9.20
C ASN A 477 22.11 18.32 8.06
N VAL A 478 22.16 18.83 6.83
CA VAL A 478 21.97 18.02 5.62
C VAL A 478 23.08 16.98 5.51
N THR A 479 22.68 15.72 5.27
CA THR A 479 23.59 14.63 4.92
C THR A 479 23.59 14.47 3.40
N TYR A 480 24.77 14.23 2.83
CA TYR A 480 24.96 14.15 1.38
C TYR A 480 25.39 12.75 0.96
N GLY A 481 25.28 12.43 -0.33
CA GLY A 481 25.96 11.27 -0.91
C GLY A 481 27.47 11.47 -0.84
N GLY A 482 28.19 10.46 -0.35
CA GLY A 482 29.62 10.61 -0.11
C GLY A 482 30.29 9.36 0.42
N LEU A 483 31.62 9.48 0.58
CA LEU A 483 32.49 8.36 0.91
C LEU A 483 32.51 8.05 2.41
N ALA A 484 32.31 9.05 3.28
CA ALA A 484 32.32 8.87 4.72
C ALA A 484 31.09 8.12 5.21
N THR A 485 31.20 7.33 6.27
CA THR A 485 30.03 6.68 6.88
C THR A 485 29.05 7.67 7.52
N THR A 486 29.49 8.92 7.69
CA THR A 486 28.68 10.07 8.12
C THR A 486 28.02 10.82 6.96
N ASP A 487 28.47 10.59 5.72
CA ASP A 487 27.71 10.78 4.48
C ASP A 487 26.84 9.51 4.21
N GLU A 488 26.12 9.46 3.08
CA GLU A 488 25.28 8.33 2.69
C GLU A 488 25.59 7.71 1.32
N MET A 489 25.07 6.49 1.12
CA MET A 489 25.11 5.75 -0.14
C MET A 489 23.80 4.98 -0.36
N CYS A 490 23.46 4.66 -1.62
CA CYS A 490 22.29 3.83 -1.96
C CYS A 490 22.59 2.88 -3.11
N LEU A 491 23.21 1.74 -2.80
CA LEU A 491 23.87 0.88 -3.77
C LEU A 491 23.40 -0.58 -3.67
N SER A 492 23.48 -1.28 -4.80
CA SER A 492 23.15 -2.69 -4.96
C SER A 492 24.15 -3.37 -5.89
N PHE A 493 24.76 -4.45 -5.41
CA PHE A 493 25.73 -5.26 -6.13
C PHE A 493 25.12 -6.62 -6.45
N MET A 494 24.90 -6.90 -7.74
CA MET A 494 24.25 -8.12 -8.24
C MET A 494 25.28 -9.05 -8.86
N ILE A 495 25.47 -10.25 -8.32
CA ILE A 495 26.29 -11.29 -8.95
C ILE A 495 25.41 -12.06 -9.94
N TYR A 496 25.88 -12.24 -11.18
CA TYR A 496 25.09 -12.85 -12.26
C TYR A 496 25.94 -13.68 -13.25
N TYR A 497 25.30 -14.53 -14.05
CA TYR A 497 25.91 -15.23 -15.18
C TYR A 497 24.90 -15.48 -16.33
N PRO A 498 25.31 -15.56 -17.61
CA PRO A 498 26.66 -15.31 -18.12
C PRO A 498 27.06 -13.83 -17.99
N ARG A 499 28.36 -13.55 -17.85
CA ARG A 499 28.92 -12.19 -17.81
C ARG A 499 28.54 -11.39 -19.07
N MET A 500 28.02 -10.18 -18.90
CA MET A 500 27.68 -9.24 -19.97
C MET A 500 28.64 -8.04 -19.95
N PRO A 501 28.84 -7.31 -21.06
CA PRO A 501 29.70 -6.12 -21.14
C PRO A 501 29.05 -4.87 -20.52
N LEU A 502 28.54 -5.00 -19.28
CA LEU A 502 27.97 -3.93 -18.46
C LEU A 502 28.33 -4.20 -17.00
N GLU A 503 29.09 -3.29 -16.41
CA GLU A 503 29.65 -3.39 -15.05
C GLU A 503 28.88 -2.50 -14.07
N MET A 504 28.46 -1.32 -14.53
CA MET A 504 27.89 -0.26 -13.72
C MET A 504 26.74 0.44 -14.44
N CYS A 505 25.67 0.74 -13.71
CA CYS A 505 24.47 1.37 -14.23
C CYS A 505 23.73 2.13 -13.11
N GLU A 506 23.98 3.43 -12.99
CA GLU A 506 23.50 4.26 -11.87
C GLU A 506 22.83 5.55 -12.35
N SER A 507 22.26 6.32 -11.42
CA SER A 507 21.78 7.67 -11.73
C SER A 507 21.89 8.67 -10.58
N ILE A 508 21.95 9.95 -10.90
CA ILE A 508 21.95 11.06 -9.93
C ILE A 508 20.76 12.01 -10.19
N PRO A 509 20.14 12.61 -9.16
CA PRO A 509 19.08 13.60 -9.34
C PRO A 509 19.64 14.93 -9.88
N MET A 510 18.86 15.64 -10.69
CA MET A 510 19.28 16.88 -11.37
C MET A 510 18.72 18.18 -10.76
N TYR A 511 17.74 18.10 -9.86
CA TYR A 511 17.06 19.22 -9.21
C TYR A 511 16.55 20.31 -10.18
N ASN A 512 15.89 19.89 -11.27
CA ASN A 512 15.52 20.76 -12.41
C ASN A 512 14.74 22.06 -12.10
N MET A 513 14.10 22.17 -10.93
CA MET A 513 13.38 23.39 -10.52
C MET A 513 14.28 24.44 -9.86
N VAL A 514 15.55 24.11 -9.59
CA VAL A 514 16.59 25.01 -9.10
C VAL A 514 17.36 25.60 -10.31
N PRO A 515 17.71 26.91 -10.30
CA PRO A 515 18.43 27.53 -11.40
C PRO A 515 19.70 26.76 -11.80
N ARG A 516 19.92 26.60 -13.12
CA ARG A 516 20.98 25.73 -13.66
C ARG A 516 22.40 26.06 -13.18
N ALA A 517 22.64 27.31 -12.78
CA ALA A 517 23.91 27.76 -12.20
C ALA A 517 24.24 27.09 -10.85
N GLU A 518 23.23 26.64 -10.11
CA GLU A 518 23.35 26.09 -8.75
C GLU A 518 23.14 24.55 -8.74
N SER A 519 22.44 24.00 -9.73
CA SER A 519 22.15 22.56 -9.89
C SER A 519 23.36 21.62 -10.07
N SER A 520 24.59 22.13 -10.05
CA SER A 520 25.82 21.34 -10.30
C SER A 520 26.55 20.86 -9.05
N SER A 521 26.10 21.29 -7.86
CA SER A 521 26.55 20.77 -6.56
C SER A 521 25.34 20.65 -5.66
N GLY A 522 25.17 19.49 -5.02
CA GLY A 522 24.07 19.30 -4.08
C GLY A 522 24.17 20.20 -2.85
N ARG A 523 25.37 20.65 -2.46
CA ARG A 523 25.54 21.69 -1.42
C ARG A 523 24.95 23.04 -1.84
N ALA A 524 25.11 23.43 -3.11
CA ALA A 524 24.52 24.66 -3.64
C ALA A 524 22.99 24.57 -3.78
N VAL A 525 22.48 23.39 -4.18
CA VAL A 525 21.04 23.07 -4.16
C VAL A 525 20.48 23.17 -2.74
N ALA A 526 21.08 22.46 -1.79
CA ALA A 526 20.65 22.41 -0.39
C ALA A 526 20.64 23.80 0.28
N ALA A 527 21.57 24.69 -0.08
CA ALA A 527 21.63 26.05 0.45
C ALA A 527 20.41 26.93 0.09
N GLN A 528 19.59 26.53 -0.89
CA GLN A 528 18.34 27.23 -1.24
C GLN A 528 17.17 26.90 -0.29
N PHE A 529 17.34 25.93 0.63
CA PHE A 529 16.27 25.39 1.46
C PHE A 529 16.57 25.54 2.96
N ASP A 530 15.71 26.27 3.68
CA ASP A 530 15.70 26.23 5.15
C ASP A 530 15.04 24.93 5.65
N PHE A 531 15.84 23.88 5.76
CA PHE A 531 15.39 22.58 6.23
C PHE A 531 14.96 22.55 7.72
N THR A 532 15.03 23.65 8.48
CA THR A 532 14.39 23.69 9.80
C THR A 532 12.86 23.68 9.69
N SER A 533 12.31 24.24 8.61
CA SER A 533 10.87 24.25 8.32
C SER A 533 10.36 22.91 7.77
N GLN A 534 9.31 22.35 8.37
CA GLN A 534 8.68 21.12 7.86
C GLN A 534 8.06 21.32 6.47
N SER A 535 7.52 22.51 6.13
CA SER A 535 6.95 22.72 4.79
C SER A 535 8.05 22.74 3.72
N VAL A 536 9.24 23.25 4.06
CA VAL A 536 10.41 23.24 3.16
C VAL A 536 10.93 21.82 2.97
N ARG A 537 11.01 21.01 4.05
CA ARG A 537 11.35 19.58 3.92
C ARG A 537 10.34 18.81 3.07
N ASN A 538 9.03 19.06 3.25
CA ASN A 538 7.97 18.46 2.42
C ASN A 538 8.09 18.88 0.95
N HIS A 539 8.38 20.16 0.67
CA HIS A 539 8.64 20.65 -0.69
C HIS A 539 9.89 20.02 -1.30
N PHE A 540 10.94 19.79 -0.51
CA PHE A 540 12.16 19.11 -0.98
C PHE A 540 11.93 17.62 -1.29
N LYS A 541 11.09 16.92 -0.51
CA LYS A 541 10.62 15.56 -0.85
C LYS A 541 9.88 15.53 -2.20
N MET A 542 9.02 16.52 -2.45
CA MET A 542 8.32 16.67 -3.74
C MET A 542 9.26 16.99 -4.90
N LEU A 543 10.28 17.84 -4.68
CA LEU A 543 11.33 18.10 -5.69
C LEU A 543 12.11 16.83 -6.03
N THR A 544 12.46 16.00 -5.03
CA THR A 544 13.19 14.75 -5.25
C THR A 544 12.34 13.66 -5.91
N SER A 545 11.02 13.62 -5.70
CA SER A 545 10.11 12.69 -6.39
C SER A 545 9.71 13.12 -7.81
N THR A 546 9.98 14.37 -8.21
CA THR A 546 9.60 14.90 -9.53
C THR A 546 10.79 15.27 -10.42
N THR A 547 12.02 15.30 -9.89
CA THR A 547 13.19 15.67 -10.68
C THR A 547 13.58 14.59 -11.70
N ASN A 548 14.06 15.03 -12.86
CA ASN A 548 14.81 14.13 -13.74
C ASN A 548 16.09 13.68 -13.05
N HIS A 549 16.54 12.52 -13.46
CA HIS A 549 17.82 11.94 -13.10
C HIS A 549 18.70 11.85 -14.34
N TRP A 550 20.00 11.99 -14.14
CA TRP A 550 21.02 11.71 -15.14
C TRP A 550 21.55 10.31 -14.88
N ALA A 551 21.22 9.35 -15.76
CA ALA A 551 21.74 7.99 -15.67
C ALA A 551 23.04 7.84 -16.46
N GLN A 552 23.97 7.08 -15.88
CA GLN A 552 25.26 6.72 -16.44
C GLN A 552 25.43 5.21 -16.44
N CYS A 553 25.93 4.69 -17.56
CA CYS A 553 26.18 3.27 -17.73
C CYS A 553 27.59 3.04 -18.27
N ILE A 554 28.33 2.13 -17.64
CA ILE A 554 29.74 1.83 -17.90
C ILE A 554 29.90 0.31 -18.11
N GLY A 555 30.66 -0.04 -19.13
CA GLY A 555 31.11 -1.38 -19.44
C GLY A 555 32.16 -1.34 -20.55
N ASP A 556 32.66 -2.50 -20.95
CA ASP A 556 33.92 -2.76 -21.68
C ASP A 556 34.40 -1.73 -22.73
N ASN A 557 33.51 -0.99 -23.41
CA ASN A 557 33.92 0.04 -24.40
C ASN A 557 32.89 1.17 -24.66
N LYS A 558 31.89 1.42 -23.79
CA LYS A 558 30.87 2.46 -24.05
C LYS A 558 30.39 3.17 -22.79
N TYR A 559 30.65 4.48 -22.73
CA TYR A 559 29.87 5.41 -21.90
C TYR A 559 28.61 5.80 -22.66
N SER A 560 27.44 5.61 -22.04
CA SER A 560 26.24 6.32 -22.47
C SER A 560 25.53 6.94 -21.30
N HIS A 561 25.08 8.17 -21.52
CA HIS A 561 24.41 9.00 -20.54
C HIS A 561 23.06 9.42 -21.08
N GLN A 562 22.05 9.44 -20.22
CA GLN A 562 20.71 9.88 -20.59
C GLN A 562 20.06 10.64 -19.44
N VAL A 563 19.27 11.66 -19.78
CA VAL A 563 18.36 12.29 -18.83
C VAL A 563 17.02 11.57 -18.94
N LEU A 564 16.49 11.15 -17.80
CA LEU A 564 15.21 10.45 -17.69
C LEU A 564 14.37 11.06 -16.55
N PRO A 565 13.03 11.03 -16.62
CA PRO A 565 12.22 11.24 -15.43
C PRO A 565 12.50 10.14 -14.40
N MET A 566 12.05 10.35 -13.15
CA MET A 566 12.03 9.30 -12.14
C MET A 566 11.36 8.03 -12.69
N LEU A 567 12.02 6.86 -12.61
CA LEU A 567 11.38 5.62 -13.04
C LEU A 567 10.37 5.19 -11.99
N VAL A 568 9.09 5.17 -12.38
CA VAL A 568 7.99 4.62 -11.58
C VAL A 568 7.36 3.49 -12.38
N PRO A 569 7.20 2.28 -11.83
CA PRO A 569 6.51 1.20 -12.52
C PRO A 569 5.03 1.55 -12.70
N LYS A 570 4.49 1.26 -13.89
CA LYS A 570 3.08 1.44 -14.25
C LYS A 570 2.17 0.48 -13.48
N VAL A 571 2.68 -0.71 -13.19
CA VAL A 571 2.04 -1.70 -12.31
C VAL A 571 3.08 -2.05 -11.24
N PRO A 572 2.91 -1.60 -9.98
CA PRO A 572 3.83 -1.94 -8.91
C PRO A 572 3.71 -3.42 -8.53
N TYR A 573 4.78 -3.98 -7.97
CA TYR A 573 4.72 -5.34 -7.45
C TYR A 573 3.89 -5.35 -6.16
N VAL A 574 2.85 -6.17 -6.15
CA VAL A 574 2.07 -6.46 -4.94
C VAL A 574 2.63 -7.76 -4.37
N GLU A 575 3.23 -7.68 -3.19
CA GLU A 575 3.61 -8.89 -2.44
C GLU A 575 2.40 -9.81 -2.28
N PRO A 576 2.57 -11.13 -2.49
CA PRO A 576 1.52 -12.10 -2.22
C PRO A 576 0.93 -11.84 -0.83
N PRO A 577 -0.41 -11.74 -0.70
CA PRO A 577 -1.02 -11.46 0.59
C PRO A 577 -0.54 -12.49 1.61
N SER A 578 -0.17 -12.01 2.80
CA SER A 578 0.17 -12.91 3.91
C SER A 578 -0.96 -13.93 4.09
N THR A 579 -0.57 -15.16 4.44
CA THR A 579 -1.52 -16.20 4.86
C THR A 579 -2.34 -15.79 6.09
N CYS A 580 -1.93 -14.72 6.78
CA CYS A 580 -2.64 -14.07 7.88
C CYS A 580 -3.63 -13.02 7.35
N SER A 581 -4.91 -13.38 7.33
CA SER A 581 -5.99 -12.46 6.99
C SER A 581 -6.33 -11.55 8.18
N LYS A 582 -5.90 -10.28 8.15
CA LYS A 582 -6.31 -9.26 9.13
C LYS A 582 -6.80 -7.95 8.50
N THR A 583 -7.93 -7.51 9.03
CA THR A 583 -8.62 -6.22 8.82
C THR A 583 -7.83 -5.08 9.42
N SER A 584 -7.92 -3.89 8.81
CA SER A 584 -7.41 -2.66 9.42
C SER A 584 -8.48 -1.79 10.06
N SER A 585 -8.14 -1.31 11.26
CA SER A 585 -8.68 -0.16 11.99
C SER A 585 -7.52 0.76 12.42
N GLN A 586 -7.75 2.07 12.52
CA GLN A 586 -6.84 3.12 13.07
C GLN A 586 -7.62 4.45 13.22
N PRO A 587 -7.21 5.46 14.04
CA PRO A 587 -6.01 5.61 14.89
C PRO A 587 -6.33 5.97 16.39
N LEU A 588 -5.69 6.93 17.07
CA LEU A 588 -4.57 6.73 18.05
C LEU A 588 -4.75 7.63 19.32
N THR A 589 -4.47 7.19 20.56
CA THR A 589 -3.24 7.46 21.38
C THR A 589 -3.40 7.01 22.86
N THR A 590 -2.27 6.86 23.57
CA THR A 590 -1.99 6.32 24.93
C THR A 590 -2.57 7.04 26.18
N PRO A 591 -2.50 6.47 27.43
CA PRO A 591 -1.99 5.13 27.85
C PRO A 591 -2.85 4.34 28.88
N SER A 592 -3.21 3.09 28.58
CA SER A 592 -3.45 1.99 29.55
C SER A 592 -3.47 0.62 28.79
N PRO A 593 -3.71 -0.55 29.41
CA PRO A 593 -2.99 -1.79 29.07
C PRO A 593 -3.30 -2.32 27.65
N LYS A 594 -2.30 -2.92 27.00
CA LYS A 594 -2.44 -3.48 25.64
C LYS A 594 -3.50 -4.59 25.60
N SER A 595 -4.47 -4.45 24.69
CA SER A 595 -5.53 -5.40 24.39
C SER A 595 -5.32 -6.05 23.02
N HIS A 596 -5.48 -7.37 22.90
CA HIS A 596 -5.33 -8.09 21.63
C HIS A 596 -6.26 -7.54 20.52
N PRO A 597 -5.77 -7.32 19.28
CA PRO A 597 -6.60 -6.88 18.15
C PRO A 597 -7.58 -7.96 17.67
N CYS A 598 -8.72 -7.54 17.11
CA CYS A 598 -9.66 -8.46 16.48
C CYS A 598 -9.21 -8.93 15.08
N GLN A 599 -9.43 -10.21 14.76
CA GLN A 599 -9.29 -10.79 13.41
C GLN A 599 -10.23 -10.13 12.38
N SER A 600 -10.28 -10.56 11.11
CA SER A 600 -11.32 -10.07 10.18
C SER A 600 -12.74 -10.54 10.51
N PRO A 601 -13.76 -9.65 10.48
CA PRO A 601 -15.15 -10.07 10.45
C PRO A 601 -15.36 -10.84 9.15
N THR A 602 -15.54 -12.15 9.31
CA THR A 602 -15.76 -13.13 8.27
C THR A 602 -17.22 -13.56 8.38
N PRO A 603 -18.06 -13.33 7.36
CA PRO A 603 -19.49 -13.61 7.44
C PRO A 603 -19.75 -15.13 7.53
N SER A 604 -20.95 -15.51 8.00
CA SER A 604 -21.35 -16.93 8.08
C SER A 604 -21.59 -17.60 6.73
N GLU A 605 -21.83 -16.81 5.68
CA GLU A 605 -22.12 -17.26 4.32
C GLU A 605 -21.66 -16.20 3.30
N ASP A 606 -21.80 -16.51 2.02
CA ASP A 606 -21.56 -15.55 0.95
C ASP A 606 -22.62 -14.45 0.95
N PHE A 607 -22.19 -13.20 1.13
CA PHE A 607 -23.02 -12.02 0.98
C PHE A 607 -22.62 -11.23 -0.27
N ASP A 608 -23.62 -10.84 -1.06
CA ASP A 608 -23.49 -9.96 -2.22
C ASP A 608 -22.90 -8.60 -1.83
N PHE A 609 -23.19 -8.11 -0.62
CA PHE A 609 -22.87 -6.76 -0.18
C PHE A 609 -22.21 -6.71 1.19
N LYS A 610 -21.26 -5.77 1.35
CA LYS A 610 -20.50 -5.49 2.56
C LYS A 610 -20.24 -3.98 2.69
N GLU A 611 -20.34 -3.45 3.90
CA GLU A 611 -20.04 -2.04 4.22
C GLU A 611 -19.34 -1.94 5.60
N LYS A 612 -18.42 -0.99 5.76
CA LYS A 612 -17.96 -0.53 7.09
C LYS A 612 -18.80 0.69 7.51
N LEU A 613 -19.48 0.63 8.65
CA LEU A 613 -20.34 1.74 9.09
C LEU A 613 -19.55 2.84 9.83
N ASP A 614 -18.43 2.48 10.45
CA ASP A 614 -17.49 3.38 11.12
C ASP A 614 -16.14 3.47 10.40
N SER A 615 -15.41 4.56 10.62
CA SER A 615 -14.09 4.81 9.99
C SER A 615 -13.01 3.82 10.42
N GLU A 616 -13.12 3.25 11.62
CA GLU A 616 -12.21 2.22 12.11
C GLU A 616 -12.59 0.84 11.54
N GLY A 617 -13.82 0.63 11.05
CA GLY A 617 -14.30 -0.67 10.60
C GLY A 617 -14.55 -1.67 11.72
N LYS A 618 -14.79 -1.18 12.94
CA LYS A 618 -15.22 -1.97 14.11
C LYS A 618 -16.63 -2.49 13.97
N TYR A 619 -17.46 -1.83 13.16
CA TYR A 619 -18.87 -2.14 12.90
C TYR A 619 -19.04 -2.41 11.40
N VAL A 620 -19.11 -3.69 11.04
CA VAL A 620 -19.19 -4.15 9.65
C VAL A 620 -20.55 -4.78 9.39
N LEU A 621 -21.19 -4.33 8.32
CA LEU A 621 -22.48 -4.79 7.86
C LEU A 621 -22.31 -5.63 6.60
N PHE A 622 -22.88 -6.82 6.58
CA PHE A 622 -23.05 -7.66 5.39
C PHE A 622 -24.54 -7.78 5.11
N TRP A 623 -24.98 -7.81 3.84
CA TRP A 623 -26.39 -8.07 3.53
C TRP A 623 -26.65 -8.72 2.18
N ASN A 624 -27.75 -9.46 2.15
CA ASN A 624 -28.36 -10.08 0.98
C ASN A 624 -29.82 -9.63 0.94
N ASN A 625 -30.39 -9.37 -0.24
CA ASN A 625 -31.79 -9.00 -0.38
C ASN A 625 -32.49 -9.81 -1.48
N ASN A 626 -33.81 -9.91 -1.37
CA ASN A 626 -34.67 -10.45 -2.41
C ASN A 626 -35.94 -9.57 -2.52
N LYS A 627 -36.93 -9.99 -3.32
CA LYS A 627 -38.14 -9.19 -3.59
C LYS A 627 -39.05 -8.94 -2.36
N THR A 628 -38.84 -9.63 -1.24
CA THR A 628 -39.71 -9.56 -0.06
C THR A 628 -38.97 -9.35 1.26
N HIS A 629 -37.70 -9.76 1.37
CA HIS A 629 -36.91 -9.68 2.60
C HIS A 629 -35.48 -9.19 2.35
N ILE A 630 -34.88 -8.64 3.39
CA ILE A 630 -33.44 -8.36 3.52
C ILE A 630 -32.88 -9.15 4.71
N THR A 631 -31.69 -9.72 4.55
CA THR A 631 -30.95 -10.41 5.60
C THR A 631 -29.66 -9.64 5.85
N PHE A 632 -29.42 -9.26 7.10
CA PHE A 632 -28.19 -8.59 7.52
C PHE A 632 -27.37 -9.52 8.42
N GLU A 633 -26.05 -9.46 8.31
CA GLU A 633 -25.14 -9.95 9.32
C GLU A 633 -24.25 -8.80 9.79
N ILE A 634 -24.30 -8.54 11.09
CA ILE A 634 -23.72 -7.38 11.75
C ILE A 634 -22.59 -7.86 12.65
N HIS A 635 -21.37 -7.40 12.39
CA HIS A 635 -20.17 -7.72 13.17
C HIS A 635 -19.70 -6.48 13.90
N VAL A 636 -19.60 -6.54 15.23
CA VAL A 636 -19.18 -5.39 16.05
C VAL A 636 -18.07 -5.78 17.02
N GLU A 637 -16.98 -5.02 17.05
CA GLU A 637 -15.90 -5.13 18.03
C GLU A 637 -16.33 -4.64 19.41
N THR A 638 -17.14 -5.45 20.07
CA THR A 638 -17.70 -5.24 21.41
C THR A 638 -17.94 -6.57 22.13
N LYS A 639 -18.19 -6.52 23.43
CA LYS A 639 -18.66 -7.63 24.29
C LYS A 639 -19.93 -7.23 25.04
N GLY A 640 -20.92 -6.85 24.28
CA GLY A 640 -22.09 -6.14 24.78
C GLY A 640 -23.08 -5.85 23.67
N TYR A 641 -24.01 -4.93 23.88
CA TYR A 641 -25.08 -4.77 22.91
C TYR A 641 -24.64 -4.08 21.60
N ILE A 642 -25.27 -4.57 20.54
CA ILE A 642 -25.34 -3.99 19.21
C ILE A 642 -26.70 -3.28 19.11
N GLY A 643 -26.68 -2.00 18.76
CA GLY A 643 -27.84 -1.27 18.26
C GLY A 643 -27.68 -1.05 16.76
N PHE A 644 -28.71 -1.37 15.98
CA PHE A 644 -28.75 -1.20 14.53
C PHE A 644 -30.12 -0.66 14.14
N GLY A 645 -30.23 0.21 13.15
CA GLY A 645 -31.53 0.73 12.76
C GLY A 645 -31.56 1.52 11.46
N LEU A 646 -32.76 1.70 10.96
CA LEU A 646 -33.08 2.35 9.71
C LEU A 646 -33.76 3.69 10.00
N SER A 647 -33.17 4.79 9.53
CA SER A 647 -33.70 6.14 9.73
C SER A 647 -33.91 6.86 8.39
N PRO A 648 -35.02 7.60 8.20
CA PRO A 648 -35.19 8.50 7.06
C PRO A 648 -34.26 9.72 7.13
N ASN A 649 -33.92 10.17 8.34
CA ASN A 649 -33.24 11.45 8.58
C ASN A 649 -31.89 11.32 9.31
N GLY A 650 -31.44 10.11 9.60
CA GLY A 650 -30.21 9.79 10.33
C GLY A 650 -30.26 10.10 11.84
N LYS A 651 -31.40 10.58 12.36
CA LYS A 651 -31.59 10.87 13.78
C LYS A 651 -32.19 9.66 14.48
N MET A 652 -32.08 9.65 15.81
CA MET A 652 -32.76 8.71 16.71
C MET A 652 -34.30 8.80 16.68
N TYR A 653 -34.91 9.68 15.87
CA TYR A 653 -36.36 9.72 15.70
C TYR A 653 -36.79 10.40 14.38
N PRO A 654 -37.78 9.84 13.66
CA PRO A 654 -38.23 8.45 13.75
C PRO A 654 -37.13 7.50 13.24
N ALA A 655 -37.09 6.31 13.81
CA ALA A 655 -36.19 5.23 13.43
C ALA A 655 -36.73 3.89 13.95
N ASP A 656 -36.65 2.91 13.07
CA ASP A 656 -36.91 1.48 13.23
C ASP A 656 -35.57 0.85 13.65
N VAL A 657 -35.50 0.20 14.82
CA VAL A 657 -34.22 -0.20 15.44
C VAL A 657 -34.28 -1.55 16.15
N ILE A 658 -33.22 -2.33 16.03
CA ILE A 658 -32.99 -3.54 16.83
C ILE A 658 -31.94 -3.29 17.89
N VAL A 659 -32.11 -3.95 19.04
CA VAL A 659 -31.10 -4.04 20.10
C VAL A 659 -30.93 -5.49 20.53
N GLY A 660 -29.69 -5.97 20.54
CA GLY A 660 -29.39 -7.32 21.01
C GLY A 660 -27.93 -7.53 21.39
N TRP A 661 -27.67 -8.58 22.14
CA TRP A 661 -26.36 -8.94 22.72
C TRP A 661 -26.31 -10.46 22.96
N VAL A 662 -25.19 -10.99 23.44
CA VAL A 662 -25.06 -12.42 23.76
C VAL A 662 -24.49 -12.58 25.16
N LYS A 663 -25.30 -13.09 26.08
CA LYS A 663 -24.94 -13.25 27.49
C LYS A 663 -24.87 -14.73 27.86
N ASP A 664 -23.76 -15.17 28.41
CA ASP A 664 -23.53 -16.59 28.78
C ASP A 664 -23.80 -17.57 27.62
N GLY A 665 -23.56 -17.13 26.37
CA GLY A 665 -23.86 -17.89 25.14
C GLY A 665 -25.32 -17.87 24.69
N VAL A 666 -26.20 -17.17 25.42
CA VAL A 666 -27.63 -17.00 25.08
C VAL A 666 -27.83 -15.66 24.36
N PRO A 667 -28.41 -15.65 23.15
CA PRO A 667 -28.70 -14.41 22.45
C PRO A 667 -29.93 -13.70 23.05
N HIS A 668 -29.79 -12.41 23.29
CA HIS A 668 -30.86 -11.49 23.64
C HIS A 668 -31.14 -10.56 22.47
N PHE A 669 -32.41 -10.35 22.15
CA PHE A 669 -32.81 -9.58 20.97
C PHE A 669 -34.22 -9.00 21.15
N LYS A 670 -34.38 -7.72 20.82
CA LYS A 670 -35.68 -7.05 20.72
C LYS A 670 -35.72 -6.13 19.52
N ASP A 671 -36.84 -6.23 18.81
CA ASP A 671 -37.30 -5.25 17.84
C ASP A 671 -37.94 -4.07 18.59
N ARG A 672 -37.70 -2.85 18.10
CA ARG A 672 -37.95 -1.58 18.79
C ARG A 672 -38.21 -0.45 17.81
N HIS A 673 -39.05 0.47 18.25
CA HIS A 673 -39.22 1.75 17.60
C HIS A 673 -38.76 2.90 18.51
N THR A 674 -38.50 4.05 17.90
CA THR A 674 -38.12 5.26 18.60
C THR A 674 -39.25 6.27 18.63
N THR A 675 -39.32 7.06 19.71
CA THR A 675 -40.31 8.14 19.90
C THR A 675 -39.67 9.51 20.18
N GLY A 676 -38.34 9.57 20.24
CA GLY A 676 -37.57 10.78 20.53
C GLY A 676 -36.11 10.47 20.85
N HIS A 677 -35.39 11.44 21.41
CA HIS A 677 -34.01 11.26 21.90
C HIS A 677 -33.96 10.56 23.28
N SER A 678 -34.57 9.38 23.36
CA SER A 678 -34.70 8.55 24.57
C SER A 678 -34.38 7.08 24.26
N GLN A 679 -34.44 6.20 25.26
CA GLN A 679 -34.35 4.75 25.03
C GLN A 679 -35.45 4.30 24.04
N PRO A 680 -35.14 3.48 23.02
CA PRO A 680 -36.14 2.92 22.13
C PRO A 680 -37.11 1.99 22.87
N LEU A 681 -38.40 2.13 22.57
CA LEU A 681 -39.46 1.31 23.16
C LEU A 681 -39.49 -0.05 22.45
N VAL A 682 -39.86 -1.12 23.16
CA VAL A 682 -40.10 -2.41 22.52
C VAL A 682 -41.29 -2.26 21.60
N ASP A 683 -41.13 -2.68 20.34
CA ASP A 683 -42.19 -2.59 19.35
C ASP A 683 -43.36 -3.54 19.71
N ALA A 684 -44.58 -3.14 19.35
CA ALA A 684 -45.77 -3.95 19.55
C ALA A 684 -45.84 -5.11 18.55
N SER A 685 -45.34 -4.91 17.33
CA SER A 685 -44.95 -5.98 16.42
C SER A 685 -43.51 -6.42 16.71
N GLN A 686 -43.06 -7.51 16.09
CA GLN A 686 -41.65 -7.92 16.11
C GLN A 686 -41.34 -8.45 14.70
N ASP A 687 -41.10 -7.54 13.77
CA ASP A 687 -40.92 -7.79 12.35
C ASP A 687 -39.46 -8.05 11.95
N TRP A 688 -38.51 -7.65 12.78
CA TRP A 688 -37.15 -8.21 12.72
C TRP A 688 -37.11 -9.58 13.40
N HIS A 689 -36.43 -10.53 12.76
CA HIS A 689 -36.23 -11.87 13.30
C HIS A 689 -34.74 -12.18 13.39
N LEU A 690 -34.29 -12.53 14.60
CA LEU A 690 -32.95 -13.03 14.83
C LEU A 690 -32.81 -14.45 14.25
N LEU A 691 -31.82 -14.65 13.38
CA LEU A 691 -31.44 -15.96 12.86
C LEU A 691 -30.40 -16.63 13.77
N TYR A 692 -29.37 -15.89 14.18
CA TYR A 692 -28.50 -16.24 15.30
C TYR A 692 -27.77 -14.99 15.83
N ALA A 693 -27.26 -15.05 17.05
CA ALA A 693 -26.14 -14.22 17.46
C ALA A 693 -25.08 -15.06 18.18
N ARG A 694 -23.82 -14.64 18.09
CA ARG A 694 -22.68 -15.25 18.79
C ARG A 694 -21.77 -14.15 19.33
N GLU A 695 -21.04 -14.44 20.38
CA GLU A 695 -19.96 -13.59 20.87
C GLU A 695 -18.67 -14.40 20.95
N ASP A 696 -17.56 -13.78 20.55
CA ASP A 696 -16.21 -14.36 20.60
C ASP A 696 -15.28 -13.53 21.50
N HIS A 697 -13.97 -13.75 21.40
CA HIS A 697 -13.03 -13.11 22.33
C HIS A 697 -12.96 -11.58 22.20
N CYS A 698 -13.54 -10.98 21.17
CA CYS A 698 -13.58 -9.53 21.00
C CYS A 698 -14.77 -8.97 20.18
N ARG A 699 -15.63 -9.81 19.59
CA ARG A 699 -16.82 -9.38 18.85
C ARG A 699 -18.12 -10.00 19.32
N THR A 700 -19.18 -9.20 19.26
CA THR A 700 -20.56 -9.66 19.15
C THR A 700 -20.94 -9.67 17.65
N VAL A 701 -21.55 -10.75 17.18
CA VAL A 701 -22.01 -10.94 15.80
C VAL A 701 -23.48 -11.33 15.81
N MET A 702 -24.30 -10.66 14.99
CA MET A 702 -25.75 -10.84 14.95
C MET A 702 -26.25 -10.95 13.51
N LYS A 703 -26.99 -12.01 13.20
CA LYS A 703 -27.62 -12.21 11.89
C LYS A 703 -29.14 -12.10 12.03
N VAL A 704 -29.75 -11.20 11.26
CA VAL A 704 -31.18 -10.86 11.31
C VAL A 704 -31.80 -10.87 9.93
N VAL A 705 -33.10 -11.13 9.86
CA VAL A 705 -33.91 -10.98 8.64
C VAL A 705 -35.14 -10.12 8.94
N ARG A 706 -35.52 -9.27 7.98
CA ARG A 706 -36.74 -8.45 8.02
C ARG A 706 -37.40 -8.42 6.64
N LYS A 707 -38.72 -8.23 6.59
CA LYS A 707 -39.41 -7.92 5.33
C LYS A 707 -38.99 -6.53 4.81
N LEU A 708 -39.12 -6.27 3.51
CA LEU A 708 -38.91 -4.93 2.98
C LEU A 708 -40.05 -3.97 3.36
N ASP A 709 -41.24 -4.53 3.57
CA ASP A 709 -42.48 -3.84 3.91
C ASP A 709 -43.21 -4.73 4.91
N THR A 710 -43.34 -4.26 6.16
CA THR A 710 -43.81 -5.03 7.31
C THR A 710 -45.29 -4.83 7.60
N CYS A 711 -45.88 -3.77 7.03
CA CYS A 711 -47.23 -3.28 7.27
C CYS A 711 -47.47 -2.64 8.65
N ASP A 712 -46.43 -2.46 9.47
CA ASP A 712 -46.48 -1.67 10.72
C ASP A 712 -46.14 -0.19 10.43
N ASP A 713 -46.77 0.74 11.15
CA ASP A 713 -46.61 2.19 10.95
C ASP A 713 -45.49 2.82 11.81
N GLN A 714 -44.91 2.05 12.73
CA GLN A 714 -43.74 2.41 13.54
C GLN A 714 -42.42 2.14 12.79
N ASP A 715 -42.52 1.41 11.68
CA ASP A 715 -41.44 0.68 11.02
C ASP A 715 -40.95 1.35 9.73
N TYR A 716 -39.68 1.15 9.34
CA TYR A 716 -39.14 1.81 8.14
C TYR A 716 -39.36 0.95 6.89
N LYS A 717 -40.23 1.39 5.97
CA LYS A 717 -40.40 0.72 4.67
C LYS A 717 -39.14 0.85 3.80
N ILE A 718 -38.46 -0.27 3.55
CA ILE A 718 -37.25 -0.32 2.73
C ILE A 718 -37.65 -0.22 1.25
N THR A 719 -37.06 0.73 0.53
CA THR A 719 -37.31 0.98 -0.89
C THR A 719 -35.99 1.28 -1.63
N ASP A 720 -36.07 1.83 -2.85
CA ASP A 720 -34.90 2.28 -3.63
C ASP A 720 -34.34 3.66 -3.17
N ASP A 721 -34.93 4.27 -2.13
CA ASP A 721 -34.43 5.49 -1.49
C ASP A 721 -33.04 5.31 -0.84
N THR A 722 -32.36 6.42 -0.56
CA THR A 722 -31.20 6.43 0.35
C THR A 722 -31.63 6.11 1.79
N VAL A 723 -31.13 5.04 2.39
CA VAL A 723 -31.41 4.69 3.79
C VAL A 723 -30.25 5.17 4.68
N LYS A 724 -30.56 5.90 5.76
CA LYS A 724 -29.54 6.29 6.75
C LYS A 724 -29.52 5.25 7.86
N ILE A 725 -28.55 4.34 7.78
CA ILE A 725 -28.28 3.37 8.83
C ILE A 725 -27.77 4.13 10.05
N ILE A 726 -28.52 4.05 11.14
CA ILE A 726 -28.04 4.46 12.45
C ILE A 726 -27.49 3.23 13.17
N TYR A 727 -26.32 3.35 13.75
CA TYR A 727 -25.68 2.26 14.48
C TYR A 727 -25.17 2.75 15.82
N SER A 728 -25.16 1.84 16.81
CA SER A 728 -24.52 2.07 18.10
C SER A 728 -24.05 0.76 18.72
N TYR A 729 -23.15 0.83 19.68
CA TYR A 729 -22.75 -0.33 20.47
C TYR A 729 -22.29 0.08 21.87
N HIS A 730 -22.20 -0.88 22.78
CA HIS A 730 -21.72 -0.65 24.13
C HIS A 730 -20.86 -1.83 24.59
N PRO A 731 -19.72 -1.60 25.28
CA PRO A 731 -18.77 -2.65 25.67
C PRO A 731 -19.26 -3.59 26.77
N HIS A 732 -20.51 -3.43 27.23
CA HIS A 732 -21.13 -4.25 28.28
C HIS A 732 -22.60 -4.53 27.92
N ASP A 733 -23.06 -5.72 28.28
CA ASP A 733 -24.46 -6.14 28.21
C ASP A 733 -25.42 -5.24 29.03
N PRO A 734 -26.64 -5.02 28.53
CA PRO A 734 -27.78 -4.58 29.31
C PRO A 734 -28.08 -5.50 30.50
N VAL A 735 -28.63 -4.94 31.58
CA VAL A 735 -29.04 -5.72 32.77
C VAL A 735 -30.34 -6.49 32.53
N SER A 736 -31.20 -5.99 31.65
CA SER A 736 -32.42 -6.62 31.15
C SER A 736 -32.84 -5.99 29.82
N ASP A 737 -33.81 -6.60 29.14
CA ASP A 737 -34.46 -6.03 27.94
C ASP A 737 -35.08 -4.64 28.19
N ASP A 738 -35.42 -4.28 29.43
CA ASP A 738 -36.09 -3.02 29.75
C ASP A 738 -35.13 -1.84 29.98
N VAL A 739 -33.83 -2.10 30.20
CA VAL A 739 -32.84 -1.09 30.63
C VAL A 739 -31.56 -1.18 29.79
N ILE A 740 -31.49 -0.37 28.74
CA ILE A 740 -30.34 -0.31 27.82
C ILE A 740 -29.40 0.83 28.26
N PRO A 741 -28.11 0.56 28.53
CA PRO A 741 -27.15 1.60 28.88
C PRO A 741 -26.87 2.52 27.67
N TYR A 742 -26.59 3.79 27.92
CA TYR A 742 -26.35 4.75 26.86
C TYR A 742 -24.97 4.54 26.20
N HIS A 743 -24.96 4.18 24.91
CA HIS A 743 -23.76 3.95 24.07
C HIS A 743 -22.72 5.10 24.02
N GLY A 744 -23.06 6.31 24.49
CA GLY A 744 -22.14 7.44 24.46
C GLY A 744 -21.71 7.79 23.03
N ALA A 745 -20.39 7.83 22.79
CA ALA A 745 -19.77 8.13 21.51
C ALA A 745 -19.69 6.93 20.54
N HIS A 746 -19.97 5.71 20.99
CA HIS A 746 -19.98 4.50 20.15
C HIS A 746 -21.25 4.43 19.30
N ARG A 747 -21.39 5.38 18.38
CA ARG A 747 -22.54 5.53 17.48
C ARG A 747 -22.15 6.26 16.20
N GLY A 748 -22.92 6.06 15.14
CA GLY A 748 -22.78 6.85 13.92
C GLY A 748 -23.95 6.71 12.97
N ILE A 749 -23.78 7.30 11.78
CA ILE A 749 -24.75 7.32 10.70
C ILE A 749 -24.00 6.98 9.41
N ARG A 750 -24.54 6.08 8.59
CA ARG A 750 -24.01 5.74 7.25
C ARG A 750 -25.16 5.69 6.26
N SER A 751 -25.07 6.46 5.18
CA SER A 751 -26.06 6.45 4.08
C SER A 751 -25.74 5.31 3.11
N LEU A 752 -26.75 4.52 2.72
CA LEU A 752 -26.61 3.35 1.83
C LEU A 752 -27.81 3.14 0.91
N LEU A 753 -27.56 2.58 -0.28
CA LEU A 753 -28.56 1.94 -1.13
C LEU A 753 -28.69 0.45 -0.77
N LEU A 754 -29.75 0.06 -0.06
CA LEU A 754 -29.93 -1.35 0.35
C LEU A 754 -30.38 -2.28 -0.79
N LEU A 755 -31.20 -1.78 -1.73
CA LEU A 755 -31.81 -2.57 -2.81
C LEU A 755 -31.19 -2.34 -4.20
N SER A 756 -30.52 -1.20 -4.41
CA SER A 756 -29.99 -0.82 -5.73
C SER A 756 -28.56 -1.31 -6.02
N LYS A 757 -27.81 -1.82 -5.03
CA LYS A 757 -26.46 -2.38 -5.24
C LYS A 757 -26.46 -3.60 -6.18
N ILE A 758 -25.27 -3.93 -6.69
CA ILE A 758 -25.03 -4.88 -7.77
C ILE A 758 -24.00 -5.91 -7.34
N SER A 759 -24.35 -7.20 -7.31
CA SER A 759 -23.34 -8.27 -7.32
C SER A 759 -22.50 -8.12 -8.60
N PRO A 760 -21.17 -7.94 -8.53
CA PRO A 760 -20.35 -7.66 -9.70
C PRO A 760 -20.52 -8.73 -10.79
N PRO A 761 -20.76 -8.36 -12.07
CA PRO A 761 -20.79 -9.31 -13.17
C PRO A 761 -19.41 -9.90 -13.42
N THR A 762 -19.35 -11.06 -14.08
CA THR A 762 -18.07 -11.65 -14.45
C THR A 762 -17.37 -10.73 -15.47
N LEU A 763 -16.13 -10.34 -15.18
CA LEU A 763 -15.32 -9.55 -16.11
C LEU A 763 -14.64 -10.46 -17.14
N GLU A 764 -14.48 -9.94 -18.35
CA GLU A 764 -13.81 -10.63 -19.45
C GLU A 764 -12.34 -10.91 -19.11
N THR A 765 -11.82 -12.08 -19.48
CA THR A 765 -10.44 -12.49 -19.15
C THR A 765 -9.36 -11.68 -19.87
N ASP A 766 -9.74 -10.88 -20.88
CA ASP A 766 -8.90 -9.95 -21.62
C ASP A 766 -9.12 -8.49 -21.20
N ALA A 767 -9.90 -8.24 -20.14
CA ALA A 767 -10.11 -6.91 -19.60
C ALA A 767 -8.83 -6.39 -18.93
N VAL A 768 -8.49 -5.13 -19.22
CA VAL A 768 -7.30 -4.44 -18.71
C VAL A 768 -7.69 -3.16 -17.98
N THR A 769 -6.93 -2.83 -16.95
CA THR A 769 -7.15 -1.65 -16.10
C THR A 769 -6.27 -0.49 -16.55
N ILE A 770 -6.85 0.71 -16.59
CA ILE A 770 -6.24 1.97 -17.02
C ILE A 770 -6.55 3.03 -15.96
N ASP A 771 -5.52 3.61 -15.37
CA ASP A 771 -5.68 4.70 -14.40
C ASP A 771 -5.52 6.06 -15.10
N ILE A 772 -6.56 6.89 -14.95
CA ILE A 772 -6.72 8.25 -15.46
C ILE A 772 -6.76 9.17 -14.24
N LEU A 773 -5.59 9.53 -13.74
CA LEU A 773 -5.38 10.25 -12.47
C LEU A 773 -5.05 11.73 -12.70
N ASN A 774 -5.23 12.58 -11.70
CA ASN A 774 -4.56 13.88 -11.65
C ASN A 774 -3.02 13.69 -11.56
N ASN A 775 -2.25 14.76 -11.76
CA ASN A 775 -0.79 14.71 -11.58
C ASN A 775 -0.35 15.78 -10.60
N HIS A 776 -0.25 15.41 -9.32
CA HIS A 776 0.19 16.24 -8.21
C HIS A 776 -0.48 17.62 -8.24
N TYR A 777 -1.81 17.63 -8.43
CA TYR A 777 -2.54 18.88 -8.63
C TYR A 777 -2.64 19.64 -7.31
N HIS A 778 -1.97 20.79 -7.25
CA HIS A 778 -2.11 21.74 -6.16
C HIS A 778 -3.52 22.34 -6.18
N VAL A 779 -4.38 21.91 -5.26
CA VAL A 779 -5.74 22.44 -5.14
C VAL A 779 -5.66 23.88 -4.62
N PRO A 780 -6.25 24.87 -5.32
CA PRO A 780 -6.27 26.25 -4.86
C PRO A 780 -6.95 26.42 -3.50
N ALA A 781 -6.53 27.46 -2.78
CA ALA A 781 -7.18 27.98 -1.57
C ALA A 781 -8.52 28.69 -1.86
N ALA A 782 -9.36 28.08 -2.69
CA ALA A 782 -10.70 28.52 -3.05
C ALA A 782 -11.73 27.53 -2.49
N ASP A 783 -12.90 28.05 -2.10
CA ASP A 783 -14.02 27.28 -1.55
C ASP A 783 -14.45 26.11 -2.45
N THR A 784 -14.40 26.34 -3.76
CA THR A 784 -14.78 25.40 -4.81
C THR A 784 -13.76 25.52 -5.95
N THR A 785 -13.22 24.39 -6.43
CA THR A 785 -12.36 24.36 -7.63
C THR A 785 -12.78 23.22 -8.55
N TYR A 786 -12.93 23.51 -9.85
CA TYR A 786 -13.05 22.49 -10.90
C TYR A 786 -11.72 22.42 -11.65
N SER A 787 -11.06 21.27 -11.60
CA SER A 787 -9.75 21.02 -12.22
C SER A 787 -9.89 20.05 -13.38
N CYS A 788 -9.39 20.45 -14.55
CA CYS A 788 -9.49 19.71 -15.79
C CYS A 788 -8.10 19.16 -16.19
N ARG A 789 -8.03 17.88 -16.58
CA ARG A 789 -6.85 17.25 -17.18
C ARG A 789 -7.20 16.48 -18.45
N ILE A 790 -6.33 16.56 -19.46
CA ILE A 790 -6.50 15.91 -20.77
C ILE A 790 -5.74 14.57 -20.80
N PHE A 791 -6.34 13.56 -21.44
CA PHE A 791 -5.76 12.22 -21.60
C PHE A 791 -5.96 11.72 -23.03
N ASP A 792 -5.04 10.86 -23.48
CA ASP A 792 -5.05 10.20 -24.79
C ASP A 792 -5.18 8.68 -24.59
N LEU A 793 -6.26 8.08 -25.11
CA LEU A 793 -6.48 6.62 -25.08
C LEU A 793 -6.23 5.94 -26.43
N SER A 794 -5.64 6.63 -27.41
CA SER A 794 -5.35 6.08 -28.75
C SER A 794 -4.35 4.92 -28.77
N TYR A 795 -3.58 4.72 -27.70
CA TYR A 795 -2.73 3.52 -27.57
C TYR A 795 -3.54 2.21 -27.54
N LEU A 796 -4.86 2.28 -27.36
CA LEU A 796 -5.78 1.14 -27.53
C LEU A 796 -5.96 0.71 -28.99
N GLN A 797 -5.66 1.59 -29.97
CA GLN A 797 -5.63 1.35 -31.44
C GLN A 797 -6.95 0.89 -32.10
N LYS A 798 -7.96 0.48 -31.33
CA LYS A 798 -9.26 0.00 -31.79
C LYS A 798 -10.30 0.20 -30.69
N LYS A 799 -11.58 0.08 -31.08
CA LYS A 799 -12.71 0.13 -30.16
C LYS A 799 -12.57 -0.92 -29.04
N HIS A 800 -12.72 -0.45 -27.81
CA HIS A 800 -12.88 -1.27 -26.61
C HIS A 800 -14.22 -0.93 -25.94
N HIS A 801 -14.68 -1.81 -25.05
CA HIS A 801 -15.79 -1.53 -24.14
C HIS A 801 -15.25 -1.32 -22.73
N LEU A 802 -15.58 -0.17 -22.14
CA LEU A 802 -15.49 0.08 -20.71
C LEU A 802 -16.58 -0.74 -20.02
N VAL A 803 -16.17 -1.65 -19.14
CA VAL A 803 -17.06 -2.63 -18.47
C VAL A 803 -17.16 -2.42 -16.96
N LYS A 804 -16.16 -1.75 -16.37
CA LYS A 804 -16.20 -1.24 -14.98
C LYS A 804 -15.47 0.10 -14.92
N PHE A 805 -15.96 1.04 -14.13
CA PHE A 805 -15.13 2.16 -13.65
C PHE A 805 -15.27 2.31 -12.13
N GLU A 806 -14.20 2.77 -11.50
CA GLU A 806 -14.15 3.14 -10.09
C GLU A 806 -13.25 4.37 -9.91
N VAL A 807 -13.19 4.94 -8.72
CA VAL A 807 -12.30 6.06 -8.43
C VAL A 807 -11.11 5.62 -7.59
N VAL A 808 -9.97 6.25 -7.85
CA VAL A 808 -8.80 6.23 -6.99
C VAL A 808 -8.74 7.61 -6.35
N VAL A 809 -8.94 7.70 -5.03
CA VAL A 809 -8.86 8.96 -4.28
C VAL A 809 -7.56 8.98 -3.49
N GLU A 810 -6.87 10.12 -3.53
CA GLU A 810 -5.65 10.37 -2.77
C GLU A 810 -5.92 10.24 -1.26
N LYS A 811 -5.00 9.63 -0.51
CA LYS A 811 -5.30 9.18 0.86
C LYS A 811 -5.55 10.37 1.79
N GLY A 812 -6.78 10.48 2.29
CA GLY A 812 -7.20 11.59 3.16
C GLY A 812 -7.87 12.75 2.41
N HIS A 813 -8.10 12.62 1.10
CA HIS A 813 -8.86 13.58 0.29
C HIS A 813 -10.33 13.16 0.09
N ASP A 814 -10.81 12.14 0.81
CA ASP A 814 -12.15 11.55 0.69
C ASP A 814 -13.31 12.55 0.93
N VAL A 815 -13.04 13.66 1.64
CA VAL A 815 -13.97 14.78 1.88
C VAL A 815 -13.69 16.01 1.02
N LEU A 816 -12.57 16.02 0.30
CA LEU A 816 -12.10 17.11 -0.56
C LEU A 816 -12.59 16.89 -2.00
N VAL A 817 -12.42 15.68 -2.54
CA VAL A 817 -12.87 15.31 -3.89
C VAL A 817 -14.37 15.02 -3.86
N HIS A 818 -15.17 15.96 -4.33
CA HIS A 818 -16.63 15.88 -4.21
C HIS A 818 -17.29 15.13 -5.37
N HIS A 819 -16.86 15.40 -6.62
CA HIS A 819 -17.26 14.63 -7.79
C HIS A 819 -16.21 14.67 -8.89
N MET A 820 -16.24 13.69 -9.79
CA MET A 820 -15.39 13.61 -10.97
C MET A 820 -16.20 13.21 -12.19
N VAL A 821 -15.88 13.78 -13.36
CA VAL A 821 -16.56 13.47 -14.63
C VAL A 821 -15.52 13.30 -15.73
N LEU A 822 -15.60 12.20 -16.48
CA LEU A 822 -14.77 11.92 -17.63
C LEU A 822 -15.58 12.13 -18.91
N TYR A 823 -15.14 13.06 -19.75
CA TYR A 823 -15.77 13.42 -21.01
C TYR A 823 -14.94 12.94 -22.21
N LYS A 824 -15.59 12.47 -23.28
CA LYS A 824 -14.95 12.20 -24.58
C LYS A 824 -14.99 13.47 -25.43
N CYS A 825 -13.86 13.83 -26.05
CA CYS A 825 -13.68 15.13 -26.70
C CYS A 825 -13.30 15.06 -28.19
N PRO A 826 -14.29 14.82 -29.08
CA PRO A 826 -14.09 14.91 -30.54
C PRO A 826 -13.62 16.31 -30.96
N GLY A 827 -12.50 16.39 -31.67
CA GLY A 827 -11.97 17.64 -32.23
C GLY A 827 -11.06 18.47 -31.31
N LEU A 828 -10.79 18.03 -30.08
CA LEU A 828 -9.75 18.62 -29.23
C LEU A 828 -8.35 18.43 -29.88
N SER A 829 -7.48 19.45 -29.84
CA SER A 829 -6.14 19.34 -30.42
C SER A 829 -5.25 18.38 -29.64
N ARG A 830 -4.55 17.50 -30.37
CA ARG A 830 -3.56 16.56 -29.79
C ARG A 830 -2.34 17.26 -29.21
N ASP A 831 -2.06 18.50 -29.59
CA ASP A 831 -0.98 19.29 -28.97
C ASP A 831 -1.22 19.52 -27.47
N LEU A 832 -2.47 19.40 -27.01
CA LEU A 832 -2.86 19.63 -25.62
C LEU A 832 -2.68 18.41 -24.69
N ILE A 833 -2.30 17.23 -25.20
CA ILE A 833 -2.17 15.99 -24.41
C ILE A 833 -1.19 16.14 -23.24
N ASN A 834 -0.13 16.93 -23.41
CA ASN A 834 0.88 17.19 -22.37
C ASN A 834 0.56 18.41 -21.50
N SER A 835 -0.67 18.94 -21.56
CA SER A 835 -1.07 20.06 -20.69
C SER A 835 -1.11 19.62 -19.23
N PRO A 836 -0.60 20.43 -18.28
CA PRO A 836 -0.89 20.23 -16.87
C PRO A 836 -2.39 20.41 -16.59
N ASN A 837 -2.82 20.01 -15.40
CA ASN A 837 -4.14 20.37 -14.88
C ASN A 837 -4.37 21.89 -14.96
N TYR A 838 -5.60 22.30 -15.30
CA TYR A 838 -6.03 23.69 -15.43
C TYR A 838 -7.42 23.91 -14.80
N ILE A 839 -7.78 25.15 -14.50
CA ILE A 839 -9.13 25.46 -13.99
C ILE A 839 -10.15 25.29 -15.13
N CYS A 840 -11.15 24.45 -14.92
CA CYS A 840 -12.24 24.24 -15.89
C CYS A 840 -13.03 25.55 -16.11
N HIS A 841 -13.63 25.69 -17.29
CA HIS A 841 -14.52 26.81 -17.68
C HIS A 841 -13.89 28.22 -17.74
N GLU A 842 -12.59 28.39 -17.46
CA GLU A 842 -11.88 29.67 -17.70
C GLU A 842 -11.45 29.82 -19.18
N ASP A 843 -10.98 28.75 -19.81
CA ASP A 843 -10.50 28.71 -21.20
C ASP A 843 -11.51 27.99 -22.11
N LYS A 844 -12.24 28.75 -22.93
CA LYS A 844 -13.23 28.22 -23.88
C LYS A 844 -12.66 27.28 -24.95
N SER A 845 -11.35 27.28 -25.17
CA SER A 845 -10.69 26.33 -26.08
C SER A 845 -10.44 24.96 -25.45
N LYS A 846 -10.68 24.83 -24.14
CA LYS A 846 -10.41 23.63 -23.32
C LYS A 846 -11.56 23.30 -22.35
N GLU A 847 -12.76 23.82 -22.60
CA GLU A 847 -13.95 23.45 -21.84
C GLU A 847 -14.24 21.94 -21.96
N PRO A 848 -14.75 21.29 -20.90
CA PRO A 848 -15.16 19.90 -20.96
C PRO A 848 -16.25 19.65 -22.02
N CYS A 849 -16.16 18.53 -22.73
CA CYS A 849 -17.04 18.21 -23.84
C CYS A 849 -18.35 17.59 -23.37
N SER A 850 -19.44 17.71 -24.14
CA SER A 850 -20.78 17.27 -23.67
C SER A 850 -21.02 15.75 -23.59
N LYS A 851 -20.06 14.90 -24.01
CA LYS A 851 -20.22 13.43 -24.06
C LYS A 851 -19.57 12.76 -22.86
N ILE A 852 -20.34 12.52 -21.81
CA ILE A 852 -19.88 11.84 -20.58
C ILE A 852 -19.62 10.35 -20.85
N VAL A 853 -18.57 9.81 -20.22
CA VAL A 853 -18.04 8.44 -20.36
C VAL A 853 -18.10 7.70 -19.03
N ALA A 854 -17.61 8.36 -17.98
CA ALA A 854 -17.69 7.94 -16.59
C ALA A 854 -17.99 9.19 -15.75
N LEU A 855 -18.65 9.01 -14.61
CA LEU A 855 -18.98 10.07 -13.66
C LEU A 855 -19.06 9.44 -12.29
N TRP A 856 -18.68 10.16 -11.25
CA TRP A 856 -18.69 9.70 -9.86
C TRP A 856 -18.91 10.89 -8.95
N ALA A 857 -19.60 10.68 -7.83
CA ALA A 857 -19.79 11.67 -6.78
C ALA A 857 -19.61 11.00 -5.40
N VAL A 858 -19.35 11.82 -4.38
CA VAL A 858 -19.03 11.38 -3.02
C VAL A 858 -19.97 10.26 -2.52
N GLY A 859 -19.37 9.20 -1.98
CA GLY A 859 -20.06 8.00 -1.51
C GLY A 859 -20.49 7.01 -2.61
N GLY A 860 -20.33 7.33 -3.90
CA GLY A 860 -20.58 6.39 -4.99
C GLY A 860 -19.56 5.24 -5.02
N GLU A 861 -20.01 4.05 -5.44
CA GLU A 861 -19.15 2.87 -5.55
C GLU A 861 -18.62 2.64 -6.98
N ALA A 862 -17.91 1.53 -7.18
CA ALA A 862 -17.52 1.07 -8.50
C ALA A 862 -18.76 0.73 -9.35
N PHE A 863 -18.89 1.35 -10.52
CA PHE A 863 -19.97 1.08 -11.46
C PHE A 863 -19.59 -0.06 -12.40
N TYR A 864 -20.48 -1.04 -12.52
CA TYR A 864 -20.33 -2.18 -13.43
C TYR A 864 -21.38 -2.12 -14.54
N PHE A 865 -20.93 -2.15 -15.80
CA PHE A 865 -21.84 -2.34 -16.93
C PHE A 865 -22.31 -3.80 -16.99
N PRO A 866 -23.58 -4.07 -17.36
CA PRO A 866 -24.11 -5.43 -17.41
C PRO A 866 -23.59 -6.19 -18.64
N GLU A 867 -23.63 -7.52 -18.59
CA GLU A 867 -23.03 -8.40 -19.63
C GLU A 867 -23.55 -8.14 -21.06
N GLU A 868 -24.73 -7.55 -21.23
CA GLU A 868 -25.27 -7.25 -22.56
C GLU A 868 -24.66 -5.97 -23.20
N ALA A 869 -23.98 -5.11 -22.42
CA ALA A 869 -23.51 -3.81 -22.90
C ALA A 869 -22.21 -3.31 -22.25
N GLY A 870 -21.46 -2.49 -22.97
CA GLY A 870 -20.29 -1.77 -22.46
C GLY A 870 -20.20 -0.36 -23.06
N PHE A 871 -19.58 0.59 -22.37
CA PHE A 871 -19.46 1.95 -22.90
C PHE A 871 -18.32 2.01 -23.94
N PRO A 872 -18.56 2.49 -25.18
CA PRO A 872 -17.55 2.46 -26.23
C PRO A 872 -16.44 3.50 -26.05
N VAL A 873 -15.19 3.04 -26.01
CA VAL A 873 -13.97 3.87 -25.94
C VAL A 873 -13.02 3.52 -27.11
N ALA A 874 -12.10 4.43 -27.45
CA ALA A 874 -11.14 4.28 -28.57
C ALA A 874 -11.83 3.91 -29.93
N GLU A 875 -12.94 4.59 -30.25
CA GLU A 875 -13.68 4.34 -31.49
C GLU A 875 -12.90 4.86 -32.72
N PRO A 876 -12.67 4.06 -33.78
CA PRO A 876 -11.95 4.48 -34.97
C PRO A 876 -12.57 5.71 -35.65
N GLY A 877 -11.73 6.69 -35.99
CA GLY A 877 -12.13 7.93 -36.66
C GLY A 877 -12.45 9.10 -35.72
N ASP A 878 -12.34 8.92 -34.41
CA ASP A 878 -12.45 9.99 -33.39
C ASP A 878 -11.04 10.47 -32.97
N THR A 879 -10.94 11.57 -32.21
CA THR A 879 -9.64 12.09 -31.72
C THR A 879 -9.03 11.25 -30.58
N GLU A 880 -9.83 10.37 -29.96
CA GLU A 880 -9.46 9.49 -28.83
C GLU A 880 -8.95 10.25 -27.58
N LEU A 881 -9.26 11.55 -27.49
CA LEU A 881 -8.95 12.41 -26.37
C LEU A 881 -10.11 12.53 -25.39
N TYR A 882 -9.77 12.65 -24.12
CA TYR A 882 -10.70 12.71 -23.00
C TYR A 882 -10.29 13.84 -22.05
N ILE A 883 -11.28 14.50 -21.44
CA ILE A 883 -11.08 15.48 -20.35
C ILE A 883 -11.65 14.87 -19.08
N MET A 884 -10.85 14.76 -18.02
CA MET A 884 -11.33 14.50 -16.68
C MET A 884 -11.48 15.83 -15.94
N GLU A 885 -12.66 16.08 -15.42
CA GLU A 885 -13.01 17.19 -14.53
C GLU A 885 -13.09 16.66 -13.09
N THR A 886 -12.38 17.30 -12.17
CA THR A 886 -12.39 16.99 -10.73
C THR A 886 -12.89 18.21 -9.96
N HIS A 887 -14.01 18.06 -9.26
CA HIS A 887 -14.53 19.09 -8.37
C HIS A 887 -14.02 18.87 -6.95
N TYR A 888 -13.23 19.83 -6.48
CA TYR A 888 -12.79 19.93 -5.10
C TYR A 888 -13.65 20.89 -4.30
N ASN A 889 -14.21 20.41 -3.19
CA ASN A 889 -14.92 21.19 -2.19
C ASN A 889 -13.96 21.46 -1.01
N ASN A 890 -13.40 22.67 -0.95
CA ASN A 890 -12.36 23.08 0.00
C ASN A 890 -12.85 24.25 0.88
N PRO A 891 -13.87 24.04 1.75
CA PRO A 891 -14.48 25.11 2.53
C PRO A 891 -13.52 25.75 3.54
N GLU A 892 -12.49 25.01 3.98
CA GLU A 892 -11.41 25.53 4.83
C GLU A 892 -10.39 26.39 4.06
N ARG A 893 -10.44 26.40 2.72
CA ARG A 893 -9.55 27.15 1.82
C ARG A 893 -8.08 26.85 2.07
N ARG A 894 -7.77 25.58 2.30
CA ARG A 894 -6.42 25.07 2.48
C ARG A 894 -5.63 25.12 1.17
N ALA A 895 -4.34 25.41 1.27
CA ALA A 895 -3.42 25.55 0.13
C ALA A 895 -2.40 24.40 0.02
N ASP A 896 -2.45 23.45 0.96
CA ASP A 896 -1.49 22.37 1.13
C ASP A 896 -1.92 21.04 0.49
N PHE A 897 -3.14 20.97 -0.06
CA PHE A 897 -3.66 19.80 -0.77
C PHE A 897 -2.96 19.62 -2.14
N VAL A 898 -2.35 18.46 -2.34
CA VAL A 898 -1.71 18.02 -3.59
C VAL A 898 -2.34 16.69 -3.99
N ASP A 899 -3.16 16.70 -5.04
CA ASP A 899 -4.06 15.60 -5.36
C ASP A 899 -3.65 14.79 -6.61
N ASN A 900 -3.71 13.46 -6.50
CA ASN A 900 -3.55 12.50 -7.60
C ASN A 900 -4.82 11.67 -7.85
N SER A 901 -5.98 12.13 -7.40
CA SER A 901 -7.25 11.41 -7.54
C SER A 901 -7.68 11.31 -9.01
N GLY A 902 -8.52 10.32 -9.34
CA GLY A 902 -9.07 10.17 -10.68
C GLY A 902 -9.85 8.87 -10.88
N PHE A 903 -10.03 8.49 -12.15
CA PHE A 903 -10.74 7.28 -12.53
C PHE A 903 -9.80 6.10 -12.77
N ARG A 904 -10.21 4.93 -12.30
CA ARG A 904 -9.71 3.62 -12.73
C ARG A 904 -10.73 3.00 -13.67
N LEU A 905 -10.36 2.85 -14.94
CA LEU A 905 -11.19 2.28 -16.01
C LEU A 905 -10.79 0.84 -16.28
N THR A 906 -11.74 -0.09 -16.34
CA THR A 906 -11.50 -1.47 -16.81
C THR A 906 -12.14 -1.64 -18.19
N VAL A 907 -11.32 -1.89 -19.21
CA VAL A 907 -11.74 -1.96 -20.62
C VAL A 907 -11.38 -3.31 -21.23
N THR A 908 -12.24 -3.84 -22.11
CA THR A 908 -11.98 -5.08 -22.87
C THR A 908 -12.04 -4.85 -24.38
N PRO A 909 -11.17 -5.49 -25.18
CA PRO A 909 -11.31 -5.53 -26.64
C PRO A 909 -12.40 -6.51 -27.12
N THR A 910 -12.93 -7.36 -26.26
CA THR A 910 -14.07 -8.24 -26.52
C THR A 910 -15.36 -7.44 -26.34
N LEU A 911 -15.94 -7.00 -27.46
CA LEU A 911 -17.13 -6.15 -27.45
C LEU A 911 -18.40 -6.93 -27.07
N ARG A 912 -19.16 -6.39 -26.12
CA ARG A 912 -20.50 -6.85 -25.75
C ARG A 912 -21.54 -6.50 -26.83
N ALA A 913 -22.72 -7.08 -26.73
CA ALA A 913 -23.76 -6.99 -27.77
C ALA A 913 -24.24 -5.56 -28.07
N HIS A 914 -24.18 -4.65 -27.10
CA HIS A 914 -24.65 -3.27 -27.25
C HIS A 914 -23.63 -2.23 -26.76
N ASP A 915 -23.58 -1.09 -27.44
CA ASP A 915 -22.94 0.11 -26.90
C ASP A 915 -23.85 0.75 -25.85
N ALA A 916 -23.30 1.05 -24.67
CA ALA A 916 -23.96 1.86 -23.66
C ALA A 916 -23.76 3.37 -23.90
N ALA A 917 -24.59 4.19 -23.27
CA ALA A 917 -24.50 5.65 -23.26
C ALA A 917 -25.12 6.26 -21.99
N ILE A 918 -24.90 7.55 -21.80
CA ILE A 918 -25.39 8.36 -20.68
C ILE A 918 -26.13 9.58 -21.27
N ILE A 919 -27.33 9.87 -20.77
CA ILE A 919 -28.04 11.14 -21.01
C ILE A 919 -28.16 11.89 -19.69
N SER A 920 -27.84 13.18 -19.64
CA SER A 920 -28.24 14.02 -18.51
C SER A 920 -29.60 14.71 -18.75
N VAL A 921 -30.46 14.73 -17.75
CA VAL A 921 -31.67 15.57 -17.70
C VAL A 921 -31.52 16.50 -16.50
N GLN A 922 -31.54 17.81 -16.73
CA GLN A 922 -31.10 18.77 -15.71
C GLN A 922 -31.66 20.18 -15.85
N SER A 923 -31.68 20.91 -14.74
CA SER A 923 -31.68 22.37 -14.79
C SER A 923 -30.37 22.84 -15.42
N ALA A 924 -30.38 24.02 -16.05
CA ALA A 924 -29.12 24.68 -16.38
C ALA A 924 -28.36 25.01 -15.08
N VAL A 925 -27.05 24.76 -15.07
CA VAL A 925 -26.15 25.09 -13.96
C VAL A 925 -25.80 26.58 -14.03
N ASP A 926 -26.81 27.41 -13.84
CA ASP A 926 -26.69 28.86 -13.81
C ASP A 926 -27.83 29.52 -13.00
N LYS A 927 -27.74 30.85 -12.93
CA LYS A 927 -28.63 31.73 -12.17
C LYS A 927 -30.10 31.75 -12.64
N SER A 928 -30.48 30.96 -13.65
CA SER A 928 -31.88 30.69 -14.00
C SER A 928 -32.55 29.65 -13.11
N GLN A 929 -31.80 28.82 -12.36
CA GLN A 929 -32.38 28.07 -11.24
C GLN A 929 -32.41 28.98 -10.01
N VAL A 930 -33.57 29.06 -9.36
CA VAL A 930 -33.83 29.97 -8.24
C VAL A 930 -34.57 29.26 -7.10
N ILE A 931 -33.98 29.29 -5.91
CA ILE A 931 -34.53 28.71 -4.68
C ILE A 931 -34.64 29.84 -3.64
N PRO A 932 -35.85 30.21 -3.19
CA PRO A 932 -36.05 31.27 -2.21
C PRO A 932 -35.61 30.80 -0.80
N PRO A 933 -35.23 31.73 0.08
CA PRO A 933 -34.85 31.41 1.46
C PRO A 933 -36.04 30.89 2.29
N HIS A 934 -35.72 30.32 3.44
CA HIS A 934 -36.67 29.89 4.47
C HIS A 934 -37.73 28.85 4.05
N GLN A 935 -37.47 28.01 3.04
CA GLN A 935 -38.42 26.99 2.58
C GLN A 935 -37.97 25.57 2.98
N PRO A 936 -38.79 24.76 3.68
CA PRO A 936 -38.40 23.41 4.09
C PRO A 936 -38.51 22.35 2.97
N ASN A 937 -39.31 22.61 1.93
CA ASN A 937 -39.57 21.68 0.83
C ASN A 937 -39.86 22.46 -0.46
N PHE A 938 -38.89 23.24 -0.94
CA PHE A 938 -39.04 23.92 -2.23
C PHE A 938 -38.67 22.98 -3.37
N VAL A 939 -39.50 22.90 -4.43
CA VAL A 939 -39.25 22.00 -5.57
C VAL A 939 -38.85 22.81 -6.80
N THR A 940 -37.72 22.45 -7.42
CA THR A 940 -37.40 22.84 -8.81
C THR A 940 -37.57 21.65 -9.73
N THR A 941 -37.86 21.92 -11.00
CA THR A 941 -38.13 20.87 -11.97
C THR A 941 -37.39 21.11 -13.28
N ALA A 942 -36.78 20.05 -13.80
CA ALA A 942 -36.16 19.98 -15.11
C ALA A 942 -36.83 18.93 -16.00
N TYR A 943 -36.71 19.08 -17.32
CA TYR A 943 -37.53 18.32 -18.26
C TYR A 943 -36.79 17.86 -19.51
N CYS A 944 -37.16 16.68 -20.01
CA CYS A 944 -36.83 16.21 -21.35
C CYS A 944 -38.15 15.90 -22.07
N ASN A 945 -38.52 16.74 -23.04
CA ASN A 945 -39.87 16.78 -23.59
C ASN A 945 -40.16 15.63 -24.59
N GLN A 946 -41.45 15.43 -24.88
CA GLN A 946 -41.92 14.31 -25.71
C GLN A 946 -41.34 14.34 -27.14
N SER A 947 -41.25 15.51 -27.76
CA SER A 947 -40.70 15.67 -29.11
C SER A 947 -39.21 15.31 -29.18
N THR A 948 -38.44 15.64 -28.14
CA THR A 948 -37.02 15.27 -28.04
C THR A 948 -36.85 13.75 -27.98
N LEU A 949 -37.49 13.07 -27.02
CA LEU A 949 -37.36 11.60 -26.93
C LEU A 949 -37.98 10.87 -28.13
N GLN A 950 -39.04 11.41 -28.75
CA GLN A 950 -39.54 10.92 -30.04
C GLN A 950 -38.47 11.01 -31.13
N GLN A 951 -37.80 12.16 -31.28
CA GLN A 951 -36.79 12.39 -32.32
C GLN A 951 -35.59 11.44 -32.22
N TYR A 952 -35.09 11.17 -31.01
CA TYR A 952 -33.86 10.39 -30.79
C TYR A 952 -34.08 8.91 -30.52
N LEU A 953 -35.25 8.50 -30.03
CA LEU A 953 -35.52 7.09 -29.72
C LEU A 953 -36.34 6.37 -30.80
N GLN A 954 -36.84 7.06 -31.83
CA GLN A 954 -37.61 6.43 -32.93
C GLN A 954 -36.83 5.39 -33.74
N GLU A 955 -35.49 5.45 -33.76
CA GLU A 955 -34.64 4.43 -34.39
C GLU A 955 -34.58 3.12 -33.58
N PHE A 956 -35.06 3.12 -32.34
CA PHE A 956 -35.17 1.96 -31.46
C PHE A 956 -36.66 1.61 -31.25
N PRO A 957 -37.30 0.79 -32.12
CA PRO A 957 -38.73 0.49 -32.02
C PRO A 957 -39.14 -0.22 -30.72
N ASN A 958 -38.19 -0.93 -30.10
CA ASN A 958 -38.39 -1.56 -28.78
C ASN A 958 -38.09 -0.60 -27.60
N GLY A 959 -37.57 0.60 -27.88
CA GLY A 959 -36.98 1.52 -26.91
C GLY A 959 -35.55 1.15 -26.52
N VAL A 960 -35.01 1.92 -25.59
CA VAL A 960 -33.71 1.68 -24.95
C VAL A 960 -33.90 1.24 -23.49
N LYS A 961 -33.10 0.29 -23.02
CA LYS A 961 -33.10 -0.23 -21.66
C LYS A 961 -32.20 0.63 -20.79
N VAL A 962 -32.80 1.29 -19.81
CA VAL A 962 -32.07 1.97 -18.72
C VAL A 962 -31.45 0.89 -17.83
N ILE A 963 -30.25 1.15 -17.32
CA ILE A 963 -29.49 0.25 -16.44
C ILE A 963 -29.23 0.89 -15.07
N GLY A 964 -29.03 2.21 -15.03
CA GLY A 964 -28.78 2.96 -13.81
C GLY A 964 -29.13 4.43 -13.95
N VAL A 965 -29.37 5.09 -12.82
CA VAL A 965 -29.60 6.53 -12.71
C VAL A 965 -28.78 7.06 -11.54
N GLN A 966 -27.89 8.03 -11.77
CA GLN A 966 -27.28 8.80 -10.69
C GLN A 966 -27.99 10.16 -10.60
N GLN A 967 -28.27 10.63 -9.38
CA GLN A 967 -28.97 11.89 -9.13
C GLN A 967 -28.04 12.82 -8.34
N HIS A 968 -28.01 14.11 -8.70
CA HIS A 968 -27.06 15.08 -8.16
C HIS A 968 -27.73 16.43 -7.88
N ALA A 969 -27.46 16.95 -6.68
CA ALA A 969 -27.80 18.27 -6.14
C ALA A 969 -26.82 18.65 -5.01
N HIS A 970 -26.78 19.91 -4.59
CA HIS A 970 -25.86 20.38 -3.55
C HIS A 970 -26.50 20.34 -2.13
N LEU A 971 -25.98 21.15 -1.20
CA LEU A 971 -26.22 21.06 0.25
C LEU A 971 -27.69 21.17 0.67
N LEU A 972 -28.52 21.91 -0.06
CA LEU A 972 -29.93 22.09 0.24
C LEU A 972 -30.77 20.89 -0.22
N GLY A 973 -30.30 20.07 -1.16
CA GLY A 973 -31.04 18.92 -1.70
C GLY A 973 -31.44 17.90 -0.62
N LYS A 974 -32.70 17.45 -0.63
CA LYS A 974 -33.27 16.47 0.32
C LYS A 974 -34.07 15.35 -0.33
N ALA A 975 -34.57 15.56 -1.55
CA ALA A 975 -35.15 14.49 -2.37
C ALA A 975 -34.95 14.76 -3.86
N ILE A 976 -34.76 13.72 -4.67
CA ILE A 976 -34.68 13.83 -6.14
C ILE A 976 -35.51 12.70 -6.77
N LYS A 977 -36.40 13.06 -7.71
CA LYS A 977 -37.27 12.11 -8.42
C LYS A 977 -37.14 12.26 -9.92
N THR A 978 -36.85 11.17 -10.62
CA THR A 978 -36.73 11.09 -12.08
C THR A 978 -37.91 10.32 -12.65
N ARG A 979 -38.99 11.06 -12.93
CA ARG A 979 -40.29 10.58 -13.40
C ARG A 979 -40.24 10.23 -14.89
N LEU A 980 -41.01 9.22 -15.29
CA LEU A 980 -41.18 8.81 -16.69
C LEU A 980 -42.67 8.89 -17.06
N ILE A 981 -43.03 9.67 -18.08
CA ILE A 981 -44.40 9.85 -18.54
C ILE A 981 -44.52 9.27 -19.95
N ARG A 982 -45.58 8.50 -20.20
CA ARG A 982 -45.86 7.86 -21.49
C ARG A 982 -47.31 8.10 -21.88
N GLY A 983 -47.53 8.89 -22.93
CA GLY A 983 -48.89 9.21 -23.41
C GLY A 983 -49.79 9.84 -22.33
N GLY A 984 -49.23 10.70 -21.47
CA GLY A 984 -49.94 11.32 -20.35
C GLY A 984 -50.06 10.45 -19.09
N VAL A 985 -49.65 9.18 -19.12
CA VAL A 985 -49.66 8.29 -17.95
C VAL A 985 -48.25 8.19 -17.37
N GLU A 986 -48.08 8.56 -16.11
CA GLU A 986 -46.83 8.37 -15.40
C GLU A 986 -46.58 6.88 -15.12
N GLN A 987 -45.38 6.43 -15.44
CA GLN A 987 -44.88 5.08 -15.21
C GLN A 987 -44.18 5.02 -13.83
N LYS A 988 -43.82 3.83 -13.32
CA LYS A 988 -42.91 3.77 -12.16
C LYS A 988 -41.64 4.57 -12.50
N PRO A 989 -41.23 5.55 -11.65
CA PRO A 989 -40.06 6.40 -11.90
C PRO A 989 -38.80 5.61 -12.26
N LEU A 990 -37.89 6.24 -12.99
CA LEU A 990 -36.56 5.70 -13.25
C LEU A 990 -35.74 5.70 -11.95
N ALA A 991 -35.88 6.75 -11.15
CA ALA A 991 -35.36 6.85 -9.79
C ALA A 991 -36.30 7.72 -8.96
N ASP A 992 -36.41 7.43 -7.67
CA ASP A 992 -37.16 8.19 -6.68
C ASP A 992 -36.34 8.07 -5.39
N ASP A 993 -35.80 9.18 -4.89
CA ASP A 993 -35.05 9.23 -3.65
C ASP A 993 -35.65 10.31 -2.76
N ARG A 994 -36.44 9.89 -1.78
CA ARG A 994 -37.12 10.77 -0.83
C ARG A 994 -36.22 11.23 0.32
N TYR A 995 -35.00 10.68 0.40
CA TYR A 995 -34.08 10.89 1.51
C TYR A 995 -32.65 11.18 1.01
N TYR A 996 -32.52 11.85 -0.13
CA TYR A 996 -31.26 12.22 -0.76
C TYR A 996 -30.24 12.82 0.23
N ASP A 997 -28.98 12.40 0.10
CA ASP A 997 -27.87 12.85 0.92
C ASP A 997 -26.76 13.39 0.02
N PHE A 998 -26.40 14.66 0.23
CA PHE A 998 -25.29 15.30 -0.46
C PHE A 998 -23.96 14.54 -0.30
N ASN A 999 -23.77 13.81 0.80
CA ASN A 999 -22.54 13.06 1.07
C ASN A 999 -22.59 11.59 0.57
N TYR A 1000 -23.67 11.18 -0.10
CA TYR A 1000 -23.82 9.81 -0.63
C TYR A 1000 -24.68 9.81 -1.90
N GLN A 1001 -24.01 9.82 -3.05
CA GLN A 1001 -24.62 10.04 -4.37
C GLN A 1001 -24.35 8.87 -5.32
N ASP A 1002 -24.78 7.68 -4.92
CA ASP A 1002 -24.54 6.42 -5.65
C ASP A 1002 -25.61 6.11 -6.72
N PHE A 1003 -25.37 5.09 -7.55
CA PHE A 1003 -26.22 4.75 -8.70
C PHE A 1003 -27.45 3.91 -8.31
N ARG A 1004 -28.64 4.38 -8.67
CA ARG A 1004 -29.89 3.61 -8.56
C ARG A 1004 -30.11 2.72 -9.76
N ARG A 1005 -30.41 1.44 -9.53
CA ARG A 1005 -30.73 0.49 -10.60
C ARG A 1005 -32.12 0.74 -11.17
N ALA A 1006 -32.21 0.88 -12.49
CA ALA A 1006 -33.44 1.25 -13.16
C ALA A 1006 -33.72 0.35 -14.37
N ASN A 1007 -34.08 -0.92 -14.15
CA ASN A 1007 -34.47 -1.84 -15.23
C ASN A 1007 -35.83 -1.44 -15.84
N ARG A 1008 -35.81 -0.43 -16.71
CA ARG A 1008 -36.95 0.21 -17.36
C ARG A 1008 -36.62 0.46 -18.83
N THR A 1009 -37.66 0.64 -19.64
CA THR A 1009 -37.51 0.96 -21.06
C THR A 1009 -38.00 2.38 -21.34
N LEU A 1010 -37.10 3.22 -21.85
CA LEU A 1010 -37.42 4.52 -22.46
C LEU A 1010 -37.77 4.31 -23.94
N LYS A 1011 -38.84 4.95 -24.40
CA LYS A 1011 -39.38 4.80 -25.75
C LYS A 1011 -39.54 6.15 -26.44
N ALA A 1012 -39.58 6.11 -27.77
CA ALA A 1012 -40.01 7.25 -28.56
C ALA A 1012 -41.41 7.71 -28.12
N GLY A 1013 -41.56 9.01 -27.85
CA GLY A 1013 -42.83 9.58 -27.39
C GLY A 1013 -43.07 9.50 -25.88
N ASP A 1014 -42.09 9.08 -25.08
CA ASP A 1014 -42.06 9.32 -23.63
C ASP A 1014 -41.61 10.77 -23.32
N SER A 1015 -41.79 11.24 -22.08
CA SER A 1015 -41.11 12.42 -21.53
C SER A 1015 -40.54 12.12 -20.14
N ILE A 1016 -39.50 12.86 -19.73
CA ILE A 1016 -38.83 12.71 -18.42
C ILE A 1016 -38.95 14.02 -17.66
N ILE A 1017 -39.23 13.91 -16.36
CA ILE A 1017 -39.28 15.04 -15.43
C ILE A 1017 -38.34 14.74 -14.26
N VAL A 1018 -37.40 15.63 -13.96
CA VAL A 1018 -36.52 15.57 -12.80
C VAL A 1018 -36.98 16.61 -11.80
N GLU A 1019 -37.45 16.18 -10.64
CA GLU A 1019 -37.86 17.04 -9.53
C GLU A 1019 -36.80 16.98 -8.44
N CYS A 1020 -36.31 18.12 -7.99
CA CYS A 1020 -35.38 18.23 -6.87
C CYS A 1020 -36.03 19.07 -5.77
N THR A 1021 -36.08 18.51 -4.56
CA THR A 1021 -36.64 19.15 -3.36
C THR A 1021 -35.51 19.64 -2.46
N TYR A 1022 -35.58 20.90 -2.05
CA TYR A 1022 -34.58 21.56 -1.22
C TYR A 1022 -35.16 22.05 0.11
N ASP A 1023 -34.33 21.99 1.14
CA ASP A 1023 -34.54 22.66 2.41
C ASP A 1023 -33.59 23.88 2.50
N SER A 1024 -34.15 25.07 2.27
CA SER A 1024 -33.50 26.37 2.41
C SER A 1024 -33.84 27.07 3.74
N THR A 1025 -34.38 26.36 4.74
CA THR A 1025 -34.79 26.97 6.03
C THR A 1025 -33.68 27.79 6.69
N GLY A 1026 -32.45 27.27 6.67
CA GLY A 1026 -31.24 27.90 7.20
C GLY A 1026 -30.50 28.86 6.24
N ARG A 1027 -31.12 29.30 5.13
CA ARG A 1027 -30.58 30.35 4.26
C ARG A 1027 -31.42 31.62 4.43
N ASP A 1028 -30.77 32.75 4.68
CA ASP A 1028 -31.42 34.07 4.75
C ASP A 1028 -31.56 34.73 3.36
N ASN A 1029 -30.64 34.40 2.44
CA ASN A 1029 -30.60 34.91 1.07
C ASN A 1029 -31.08 33.86 0.07
N ILE A 1030 -31.50 34.34 -1.09
CA ILE A 1030 -31.83 33.51 -2.25
C ILE A 1030 -30.63 32.64 -2.66
N THR A 1031 -30.90 31.39 -3.06
CA THR A 1031 -29.89 30.47 -3.58
C THR A 1031 -30.12 30.25 -5.07
N TYR A 1032 -29.06 30.41 -5.86
CA TYR A 1032 -29.08 30.27 -7.32
C TYR A 1032 -28.52 28.92 -7.76
N GLY A 1033 -28.83 28.51 -8.99
CA GLY A 1033 -28.08 27.46 -9.67
C GLY A 1033 -26.65 27.89 -9.96
N GLY A 1034 -25.69 26.97 -9.79
CA GLY A 1034 -24.28 27.27 -10.00
C GLY A 1034 -23.34 26.14 -9.58
N PHE A 1035 -22.05 26.45 -9.57
CA PHE A 1035 -20.96 25.47 -9.44
C PHE A 1035 -20.47 25.30 -8.00
N SER A 1036 -20.64 26.31 -7.14
CA SER A 1036 -20.29 26.17 -5.71
C SER A 1036 -21.27 25.25 -4.99
N THR A 1037 -20.80 24.49 -4.01
CA THR A 1037 -21.66 23.69 -3.10
C THR A 1037 -22.61 24.55 -2.26
N HIS A 1038 -22.37 25.86 -2.18
CA HIS A 1038 -23.30 26.83 -1.60
C HIS A 1038 -24.36 27.35 -2.59
N GLU A 1039 -24.13 27.22 -3.89
CA GLU A 1039 -25.13 27.30 -4.97
C GLU A 1039 -25.80 25.92 -5.12
N GLU A 1040 -26.70 25.72 -6.10
CA GLU A 1040 -27.43 24.46 -6.28
C GLU A 1040 -27.40 23.86 -7.68
N MET A 1041 -27.70 22.57 -7.77
CA MET A 1041 -27.88 21.83 -9.02
C MET A 1041 -29.13 20.93 -8.95
N CYS A 1042 -29.67 20.56 -10.11
CA CYS A 1042 -30.71 19.54 -10.23
C CYS A 1042 -30.44 18.69 -11.47
N ILE A 1043 -29.82 17.52 -11.28
CA ILE A 1043 -29.33 16.69 -12.38
C ILE A 1043 -29.71 15.22 -12.15
N SER A 1044 -30.09 14.54 -13.23
CA SER A 1044 -30.24 13.09 -13.30
C SER A 1044 -29.49 12.55 -14.50
N PHE A 1045 -28.49 11.69 -14.25
CA PHE A 1045 -27.67 11.01 -15.26
C PHE A 1045 -28.24 9.60 -15.50
N ILE A 1046 -28.77 9.35 -16.69
CA ILE A 1046 -29.46 8.12 -17.05
C ILE A 1046 -28.54 7.28 -17.93
N PHE A 1047 -28.12 6.12 -17.42
CA PHE A 1047 -27.30 5.13 -18.12
C PHE A 1047 -28.21 4.15 -18.85
N TYR A 1048 -27.94 3.87 -20.13
CA TYR A 1048 -28.81 3.03 -20.96
C TYR A 1048 -28.07 2.35 -22.12
N TYR A 1049 -28.73 1.37 -22.74
CA TYR A 1049 -28.34 0.79 -24.02
C TYR A 1049 -29.58 0.36 -24.85
N PRO A 1050 -29.49 0.24 -26.19
CA PRO A 1050 -28.37 0.66 -27.03
C PRO A 1050 -28.20 2.20 -27.05
N ARG A 1051 -26.97 2.65 -27.28
CA ARG A 1051 -26.60 4.06 -27.41
C ARG A 1051 -27.42 4.79 -28.49
N SER A 1052 -28.03 5.92 -28.09
CA SER A 1052 -28.63 6.90 -29.00
C SER A 1052 -27.69 8.10 -29.21
N ARG A 1053 -28.12 9.07 -30.04
CA ARG A 1053 -27.38 10.33 -30.30
C ARG A 1053 -27.72 11.48 -29.36
N LEU A 1054 -28.71 11.31 -28.48
CA LEU A 1054 -29.05 12.31 -27.45
C LEU A 1054 -28.00 12.30 -26.34
N LEU A 1055 -27.45 13.47 -26.02
CA LEU A 1055 -26.44 13.65 -24.95
C LEU A 1055 -27.04 14.29 -23.69
N ASN A 1056 -27.87 15.31 -23.85
CA ASN A 1056 -28.48 16.01 -22.71
C ASN A 1056 -29.84 16.66 -23.04
N CYS A 1057 -30.58 16.94 -21.97
CA CYS A 1057 -31.80 17.72 -21.92
C CYS A 1057 -31.66 18.73 -20.77
N GLN A 1058 -31.40 20.00 -21.08
CA GLN A 1058 -31.29 21.10 -20.11
C GLN A 1058 -32.50 22.03 -20.21
N THR A 1059 -32.98 22.54 -19.06
CA THR A 1059 -34.10 23.50 -19.05
C THR A 1059 -33.88 24.71 -18.16
N LYS A 1060 -34.46 25.85 -18.57
CA LYS A 1060 -34.47 27.12 -17.84
C LYS A 1060 -35.91 27.65 -17.70
N PRO A 1061 -36.38 28.02 -16.50
CA PRO A 1061 -37.63 28.76 -16.34
C PRO A 1061 -37.48 30.18 -16.91
N VAL A 1062 -38.52 30.69 -17.57
CA VAL A 1062 -38.51 32.05 -18.17
C VAL A 1062 -38.92 33.15 -17.19
N TYR A 1063 -39.62 32.80 -16.10
CA TYR A 1063 -40.09 33.77 -15.10
C TYR A 1063 -40.88 34.95 -15.69
N ASP A 1064 -41.80 34.66 -16.61
CA ASP A 1064 -42.58 35.63 -17.40
C ASP A 1064 -43.20 36.77 -16.57
N ARG A 1065 -43.56 36.50 -15.31
CA ARG A 1065 -44.19 37.41 -14.34
C ARG A 1065 -43.24 38.38 -13.62
N PHE A 1066 -41.92 38.23 -13.79
CA PHE A 1066 -40.90 39.03 -13.09
C PHE A 1066 -40.18 40.04 -14.00
N HIS A 1067 -40.29 39.90 -15.33
CA HIS A 1067 -39.84 40.92 -16.28
C HIS A 1067 -40.79 42.14 -16.28
N THR A 1068 -40.22 43.34 -16.07
CA THR A 1068 -40.94 44.62 -16.09
C THR A 1068 -40.83 45.38 -17.41
N GLU A 1069 -39.90 45.00 -18.29
CA GLU A 1069 -39.66 45.66 -19.57
C GLU A 1069 -40.45 45.02 -20.74
N PRO A 1070 -40.73 45.77 -21.83
CA PRO A 1070 -41.39 45.22 -23.02
C PRO A 1070 -40.58 44.10 -23.67
N LYS A 1071 -41.20 42.93 -23.80
CA LYS A 1071 -40.63 41.72 -24.42
C LYS A 1071 -40.54 41.87 -25.94
N THR A 1072 -39.40 42.31 -26.47
CA THR A 1072 -39.20 42.56 -27.91
C THR A 1072 -38.66 41.36 -28.69
N HIS A 1073 -37.97 40.43 -28.04
CA HIS A 1073 -37.33 39.27 -28.69
C HIS A 1073 -37.26 38.05 -27.75
N TRP A 1074 -37.18 36.83 -28.29
CA TRP A 1074 -37.16 35.60 -27.47
C TRP A 1074 -35.99 35.53 -26.48
N TRP A 1075 -34.86 36.18 -26.75
CA TRP A 1075 -33.72 36.22 -25.82
C TRP A 1075 -33.90 37.19 -24.64
N SER A 1076 -34.83 38.17 -24.70
CA SER A 1076 -35.09 39.06 -23.55
C SER A 1076 -35.75 38.31 -22.37
N TYR A 1077 -36.28 37.12 -22.63
CA TYR A 1077 -36.82 36.16 -21.66
C TYR A 1077 -35.72 35.31 -20.98
N LEU A 1078 -34.47 35.43 -21.42
CA LEU A 1078 -33.30 34.78 -20.82
C LEU A 1078 -32.36 35.81 -20.14
N SER A 1079 -32.76 37.08 -20.07
CA SER A 1079 -32.01 38.13 -19.38
C SER A 1079 -31.91 37.83 -17.88
N PRO A 1080 -30.73 37.97 -17.25
CA PRO A 1080 -30.56 37.66 -15.83
C PRO A 1080 -31.48 38.48 -14.92
N LEU A 1081 -32.32 37.80 -14.14
CA LEU A 1081 -33.23 38.43 -13.16
C LEU A 1081 -32.61 38.57 -11.77
N ASN A 1082 -31.31 38.33 -11.60
CA ASN A 1082 -30.62 38.36 -10.30
C ASN A 1082 -30.93 39.62 -9.48
N GLY A 1083 -30.61 40.81 -10.01
CA GLY A 1083 -30.88 42.07 -9.31
C GLY A 1083 -32.36 42.32 -9.01
N THR A 1084 -33.29 41.73 -9.78
CA THR A 1084 -34.72 41.75 -9.46
C THR A 1084 -35.04 40.85 -8.28
N PHE A 1085 -34.55 39.61 -8.29
CA PHE A 1085 -34.79 38.61 -7.25
C PHE A 1085 -34.05 38.92 -5.93
N ASP A 1086 -32.84 39.47 -6.00
CA ASP A 1086 -32.04 39.94 -4.85
C ASP A 1086 -32.73 41.12 -4.12
N ALA A 1087 -33.52 41.91 -4.85
CA ALA A 1087 -34.29 43.04 -4.31
C ALA A 1087 -35.68 42.67 -3.78
N LEU A 1088 -36.10 41.40 -3.87
CA LEU A 1088 -37.40 40.95 -3.38
C LEU A 1088 -37.36 40.65 -1.88
N ASP A 1089 -38.42 41.06 -1.20
CA ASP A 1089 -38.67 40.68 0.19
C ASP A 1089 -39.27 39.26 0.26
N TRP A 1090 -38.37 38.28 0.39
CA TRP A 1090 -38.71 36.86 0.46
C TRP A 1090 -39.42 36.44 1.75
N THR A 1091 -39.48 37.29 2.79
CA THR A 1091 -40.26 36.97 4.00
C THR A 1091 -41.76 37.07 3.76
N LYS A 1092 -42.20 37.65 2.64
CA LYS A 1092 -43.62 37.77 2.25
C LYS A 1092 -44.09 36.49 1.54
N PRO A 1093 -45.08 35.76 2.08
CA PRO A 1093 -45.60 34.54 1.44
C PRO A 1093 -46.14 34.76 0.01
N SER A 1094 -46.65 35.96 -0.28
CA SER A 1094 -47.13 36.33 -1.62
C SER A 1094 -46.02 36.41 -2.67
N VAL A 1095 -44.78 36.72 -2.29
CA VAL A 1095 -43.62 36.75 -3.19
C VAL A 1095 -43.19 35.31 -3.53
N VAL A 1096 -43.09 34.46 -2.51
CA VAL A 1096 -42.80 33.02 -2.68
C VAL A 1096 -43.90 32.34 -3.51
N GLN A 1097 -45.17 32.68 -3.28
CA GLN A 1097 -46.27 32.15 -4.09
C GLN A 1097 -46.18 32.62 -5.55
N LYS A 1098 -45.86 33.90 -5.80
CA LYS A 1098 -45.66 34.40 -7.18
C LYS A 1098 -44.55 33.64 -7.91
N LEU A 1099 -43.47 33.25 -7.22
CA LEU A 1099 -42.42 32.41 -7.79
C LEU A 1099 -42.92 30.99 -8.11
N LYS A 1100 -43.66 30.36 -7.20
CA LYS A 1100 -44.27 29.03 -7.41
C LYS A 1100 -45.25 29.03 -8.58
N ASP A 1101 -46.13 30.03 -8.66
CA ASP A 1101 -47.07 30.20 -9.77
C ASP A 1101 -46.34 30.33 -11.11
N SER A 1102 -45.21 31.04 -11.12
CA SER A 1102 -44.36 31.25 -12.29
C SER A 1102 -43.72 29.94 -12.75
N LEU A 1103 -43.11 29.17 -11.85
CA LEU A 1103 -42.52 27.85 -12.14
C LEU A 1103 -43.54 26.82 -12.66
N GLN A 1104 -44.82 26.95 -12.31
CA GLN A 1104 -45.88 26.03 -12.74
C GLN A 1104 -46.54 26.42 -14.08
N HIS A 1105 -46.69 27.72 -14.36
CA HIS A 1105 -47.57 28.20 -15.44
C HIS A 1105 -46.85 28.95 -16.56
N ASP A 1106 -45.66 29.49 -16.30
CA ASP A 1106 -44.93 30.28 -17.28
C ASP A 1106 -44.18 29.36 -18.26
N SER A 1107 -43.61 29.94 -19.33
CA SER A 1107 -42.88 29.15 -20.32
C SER A 1107 -41.52 28.67 -19.81
N PHE A 1108 -41.03 27.56 -20.38
CA PHE A 1108 -39.65 27.09 -20.16
C PHE A 1108 -38.90 27.12 -21.49
N PHE A 1109 -37.60 27.37 -21.40
CA PHE A 1109 -36.65 27.25 -22.50
C PHE A 1109 -35.88 25.94 -22.36
N TYR A 1110 -35.78 25.18 -23.44
CA TYR A 1110 -35.19 23.84 -23.49
C TYR A 1110 -33.99 23.87 -24.43
N ILE A 1111 -32.88 23.30 -23.98
CA ILE A 1111 -31.67 23.07 -24.75
C ILE A 1111 -31.44 21.56 -24.78
N TYR A 1112 -31.24 20.97 -25.94
CA TYR A 1112 -30.86 19.56 -26.05
C TYR A 1112 -29.74 19.36 -27.07
N GLY A 1113 -28.75 18.57 -26.69
CA GLY A 1113 -27.58 18.26 -27.52
C GLY A 1113 -27.74 16.96 -28.30
N HIS A 1114 -27.50 17.01 -29.60
CA HIS A 1114 -27.38 15.84 -30.48
C HIS A 1114 -26.08 15.87 -31.28
N ASP A 1115 -25.26 14.84 -31.12
CA ASP A 1115 -23.88 14.79 -31.61
C ASP A 1115 -23.02 15.98 -31.10
N SER A 1116 -21.69 15.90 -31.15
CA SER A 1116 -20.81 16.80 -30.36
C SER A 1116 -20.72 18.26 -30.83
N ALA A 1117 -21.54 18.68 -31.82
CA ALA A 1117 -21.43 19.97 -32.48
C ALA A 1117 -22.75 20.73 -32.69
N GLN A 1118 -23.91 20.18 -32.27
CA GLN A 1118 -25.21 20.82 -32.53
C GLN A 1118 -26.16 20.76 -31.33
N TYR A 1119 -26.56 21.93 -30.84
CA TYR A 1119 -27.63 22.13 -29.88
C TYR A 1119 -28.90 22.60 -30.59
N ASN A 1120 -30.03 22.00 -30.23
CA ASN A 1120 -31.35 22.45 -30.63
C ASN A 1120 -32.04 23.13 -29.44
N TYR A 1121 -32.93 24.07 -29.77
CA TYR A 1121 -33.63 24.91 -28.81
C TYR A 1121 -35.13 24.88 -29.06
N THR A 1122 -35.91 24.68 -28.00
CA THR A 1122 -37.38 24.75 -28.07
C THR A 1122 -37.95 25.51 -26.87
N PHE A 1123 -39.18 25.99 -27.00
CA PHE A 1123 -39.99 26.48 -25.88
C PHE A 1123 -41.19 25.55 -25.66
N GLY A 1124 -41.73 25.51 -24.45
CA GLY A 1124 -42.86 24.67 -24.07
C GLY A 1124 -43.28 24.91 -22.62
N TYR A 1125 -44.51 24.53 -22.25
CA TYR A 1125 -45.04 24.76 -20.90
C TYR A 1125 -44.96 23.48 -20.04
N PRO A 1126 -44.64 23.60 -18.73
CA PRO A 1126 -44.62 22.46 -17.80
C PRO A 1126 -45.90 21.62 -17.85
N LYS A 1127 -47.06 22.29 -17.89
CA LYS A 1127 -48.40 21.69 -17.94
C LYS A 1127 -48.59 20.70 -19.10
N ASP A 1128 -47.85 20.86 -20.20
CA ASP A 1128 -47.99 20.02 -21.40
C ASP A 1128 -47.22 18.69 -21.25
N MET A 1129 -46.38 18.56 -20.20
CA MET A 1129 -45.62 17.36 -19.87
C MET A 1129 -46.06 16.68 -18.57
N LEU A 1130 -46.80 17.39 -17.71
CA LEU A 1130 -47.36 16.81 -16.49
C LEU A 1130 -48.30 15.65 -16.85
N PRO A 1131 -48.26 14.53 -16.10
CA PRO A 1131 -49.14 13.41 -16.37
C PRO A 1131 -50.60 13.75 -16.05
N THR A 1132 -51.51 13.33 -16.94
CA THR A 1132 -52.95 13.32 -16.68
C THR A 1132 -53.38 12.19 -15.74
N VAL A 1133 -52.55 11.13 -15.64
CA VAL A 1133 -52.72 10.03 -14.68
C VAL A 1133 -51.39 9.85 -13.94
N PRO A 1134 -51.31 10.23 -12.66
CA PRO A 1134 -50.09 10.07 -11.87
C PRO A 1134 -49.82 8.60 -11.55
N TYR A 1135 -48.56 8.26 -11.28
CA TYR A 1135 -48.20 6.91 -10.86
C TYR A 1135 -48.50 6.73 -9.37
N THR A 1136 -49.41 5.81 -9.06
CA THR A 1136 -49.57 5.27 -7.70
C THR A 1136 -48.72 4.01 -7.57
N GLU A 1137 -47.93 3.89 -6.51
CA GLU A 1137 -47.37 2.57 -6.16
C GLU A 1137 -48.53 1.58 -5.98
N PRO A 1138 -48.43 0.34 -6.50
CA PRO A 1138 -49.35 -0.71 -6.13
C PRO A 1138 -49.34 -0.86 -4.61
N THR A 1139 -50.51 -0.73 -3.99
CA THR A 1139 -50.64 -1.07 -2.57
C THR A 1139 -50.22 -2.52 -2.38
N ASN A 1140 -49.35 -2.78 -1.41
CA ASN A 1140 -48.95 -4.13 -1.07
C ASN A 1140 -50.21 -4.88 -0.61
N ALA A 1141 -50.68 -5.84 -1.41
CA ALA A 1141 -51.94 -6.55 -1.14
C ALA A 1141 -51.92 -7.33 0.18
N ASN A 1142 -50.72 -7.58 0.73
CA ASN A 1142 -50.52 -8.20 2.04
C ASN A 1142 -50.67 -7.22 3.21
N CYS A 1143 -50.70 -5.90 2.96
CA CYS A 1143 -50.91 -4.85 3.95
C CYS A 1143 -52.34 -4.28 3.93
N VAL A 1144 -53.30 -4.99 3.32
CA VAL A 1144 -54.72 -4.65 3.43
C VAL A 1144 -55.27 -5.30 4.69
N VAL A 1145 -55.71 -4.46 5.64
CA VAL A 1145 -56.37 -4.83 6.90
C VAL A 1145 -57.72 -5.52 6.65
#